data_AF-A0A178VG21-F1
#
_entry.id   AF-A0A178VG21-F1
#
_cell.length_a   1.000
_cell.length_b   1.000
_cell.length_c   1.000
_cell.angle_alpha   90.00
_cell.angle_beta   90.00
_cell.angle_gamma   90.00
#
_symmetry.space_group_name_H-M   'P 1'
#
loop_
_entity.id
_entity.type
_entity.pdbx_description
1 polymer ?
#
loop_
_entity_poly.entity_id
_entity_poly.type
_entity_poly.pdbx_seq_one_letter_code
_entity_poly.pdbx_strand_id
1 'polypeptide(L)'
;MKLFGLFLSFTLLFLCPFISQADVPELSRQPPRPIVFVHNDRSKSDPQQVHISLVGKDHMRVTFITEDNKVESVVEYGKQPGKYDGKATGECTSYKYFFYKSGKIHHVKIGPLQSNTTYYYRCGGNGPEFSFKTPPSTFPVEFAIVGDLGQTEWTAATLSHINSQDYDVFLLPGDLSYADTHQPLWDSFGRLVEPLASKRPWMVTEGNHEIEFFPIIEHTTFKSYNARWLMPHTESFSTSNLYYSFDVAGVHTVMLGSYTDFDCESDQYQWLQADLAKVDRKTTPWVVVLLHAPWYNTNEAHEGEGESMREAMESLLFNARVDVVFSGHVHAYERFKRVYNNKADPCGPIHITIGDGGNREGLALSFKKPPSPLSEFRESSFGHGRLKVMDGKRAHWSWHRNNDSNSLLADEVHISLAGKDHMRVTYTTDDLNVASMVEYGKHPKKYDKKTAGESTSYTYFFYNSGKIHHVKIGPLKPNTKYYYRCGGHGDEFSFKTPPSKFPIEFAVAGDLGQTDWTVRTLDQIRKRDFDVFLLPGDLSYADTHQPLWDSFGRLLETLASTRPWMVTEGNHEIESFQTNDHISFKSYNARWLMPHAESLSHSNLYYSFDVAGVHTVMLGSYTPYESHSDQYHWLQADLRKEVDRKKTPWLVVVMHTPWYSTNKAHYGEGEKMRSALESLLYRAQVDVVFAGHVHTYERFKPIYNKKADPCGPMYITIGDGGNREGLALRFKKPQSPLSEFRESSFGHGRLRIIDHKRAHWSWHRNNDEMSSIADEVSFESPRTSSHCHSNRYRGEI
;
A
#
# COMPACT_ATOMS: atom_id res chain seq x y z
N MET A 1 -32.73 -18.74 64.75
CA MET A 1 -31.35 -19.21 64.97
C MET A 1 -31.02 -20.18 63.84
N LYS A 2 -30.10 -19.78 62.94
CA LYS A 2 -29.22 -20.57 62.04
C LYS A 2 -29.72 -21.82 61.25
N LEU A 3 -29.45 -21.70 59.94
CA LEU A 3 -28.94 -22.67 58.94
C LEU A 3 -29.87 -23.67 58.20
N PHE A 4 -30.09 -23.33 56.92
CA PHE A 4 -29.84 -24.06 55.66
C PHE A 4 -29.76 -25.60 55.62
N GLY A 5 -30.42 -26.17 54.59
CA GLY A 5 -29.98 -27.43 53.96
C GLY A 5 -31.02 -28.21 53.13
N LEU A 6 -31.22 -27.76 51.88
CA LEU A 6 -31.25 -28.56 50.64
C LEU A 6 -32.28 -29.71 50.45
N PHE A 7 -33.11 -29.61 49.41
CA PHE A 7 -33.74 -30.76 48.74
C PHE A 7 -33.77 -30.58 47.22
N LEU A 8 -33.34 -31.65 46.52
CA LEU A 8 -33.31 -31.84 45.07
C LEU A 8 -34.72 -32.05 44.48
N SER A 9 -34.95 -31.56 43.25
CA SER A 9 -35.53 -32.37 42.16
C SER A 9 -35.41 -31.66 40.80
N PHE A 10 -35.20 -32.46 39.76
CA PHE A 10 -34.76 -32.16 38.40
C PHE A 10 -35.73 -31.32 37.53
N THR A 11 -35.15 -30.46 36.68
CA THR A 11 -35.73 -30.09 35.38
C THR A 11 -34.58 -29.89 34.37
N LEU A 12 -34.66 -30.55 33.21
CA LEU A 12 -33.66 -30.50 32.13
C LEU A 12 -33.48 -29.07 31.61
N LEU A 13 -32.26 -28.56 31.65
CA LEU A 13 -31.83 -27.32 30.99
C LEU A 13 -30.87 -27.67 29.85
N PHE A 14 -31.24 -27.25 28.64
CA PHE A 14 -30.35 -27.16 27.48
C PHE A 14 -29.23 -26.17 27.79
N LEU A 15 -28.00 -26.67 27.94
CA LEU A 15 -26.79 -25.84 27.96
C LEU A 15 -26.34 -25.60 26.51
N CYS A 16 -26.64 -24.40 25.99
CA CYS A 16 -25.85 -23.83 24.90
C CYS A 16 -24.39 -23.71 25.36
N PRO A 17 -23.40 -24.21 24.61
CA PRO A 17 -22.02 -23.86 24.89
C PRO A 17 -21.84 -22.37 24.57
N PHE A 18 -21.35 -21.62 25.55
CA PHE A 18 -20.80 -20.29 25.37
C PHE A 18 -19.81 -20.32 24.19
N ILE A 19 -20.20 -19.71 23.08
CA ILE A 19 -19.24 -19.31 22.05
C ILE A 19 -18.50 -18.13 22.66
N SER A 20 -17.30 -18.41 23.15
CA SER A 20 -16.28 -17.37 23.32
C SER A 20 -16.21 -16.63 22.01
N GLN A 21 -16.60 -15.36 22.02
CA GLN A 21 -16.40 -14.42 20.93
C GLN A 21 -14.90 -14.47 20.61
N ALA A 22 -14.54 -15.12 19.50
CA ALA A 22 -13.18 -15.14 19.02
C ALA A 22 -12.80 -13.67 18.75
N ASP A 23 -11.72 -13.23 19.39
CA ASP A 23 -11.14 -11.92 19.19
C ASP A 23 -10.96 -11.66 17.69
N VAL A 24 -11.54 -10.53 17.25
CA VAL A 24 -11.33 -9.95 15.92
C VAL A 24 -9.81 -9.76 15.75
N PRO A 25 -9.17 -10.32 14.71
CA PRO A 25 -7.74 -10.08 14.47
C PRO A 25 -7.50 -8.58 14.30
N GLU A 26 -6.63 -8.06 15.15
CA GLU A 26 -6.08 -6.71 15.16
C GLU A 26 -5.56 -6.35 13.74
N LEU A 27 -5.95 -5.20 13.20
CA LEU A 27 -5.34 -4.66 11.98
C LEU A 27 -3.82 -4.59 12.20
N SER A 28 -3.05 -5.22 11.31
CA SER A 28 -1.59 -5.20 11.34
C SER A 28 -1.06 -3.77 11.18
N ARG A 29 -0.26 -3.33 12.16
CA ARG A 29 0.35 -2.00 12.27
C ARG A 29 1.26 -1.70 11.06
N GLN A 30 1.03 -0.61 10.34
CA GLN A 30 2.13 0.00 9.58
C GLN A 30 3.12 0.63 10.57
N PRO A 31 4.37 0.15 10.68
CA PRO A 31 5.31 0.74 11.62
C PRO A 31 5.62 2.19 11.21
N PRO A 32 5.86 3.10 12.16
CA PRO A 32 6.40 4.41 11.84
C PRO A 32 7.70 4.23 11.06
N ARG A 33 7.84 4.97 9.95
CA ARG A 33 9.04 4.94 9.11
C ARG A 33 10.09 5.93 9.61
N PRO A 34 11.35 5.77 9.18
CA PRO A 34 12.42 6.70 9.57
C PRO A 34 12.09 8.15 9.24
N ILE A 35 12.62 9.07 10.06
CA ILE A 35 12.58 10.51 9.82
C ILE A 35 13.35 10.84 8.54
N VAL A 36 12.74 11.62 7.66
CA VAL A 36 13.37 12.20 6.48
C VAL A 36 13.96 13.55 6.89
N PHE A 37 15.27 13.57 7.12
CA PHE A 37 15.98 14.81 7.44
C PHE A 37 16.53 15.46 6.16
N VAL A 38 16.05 16.65 5.83
CA VAL A 38 16.47 17.39 4.63
C VAL A 38 17.48 18.46 5.04
N HIS A 39 18.73 18.34 4.55
CA HIS A 39 19.81 19.30 4.83
C HIS A 39 19.74 20.55 3.94
N ASN A 40 20.44 21.62 4.33
CA ASN A 40 20.61 22.79 3.48
C ASN A 40 21.89 22.64 2.64
N ASP A 41 21.73 22.51 1.32
CA ASP A 41 22.85 22.45 0.37
C ASP A 41 23.06 23.76 -0.40
N ARG A 42 22.26 24.81 -0.09
CA ARG A 42 22.27 26.10 -0.81
C ARG A 42 23.21 27.12 -0.14
N SER A 43 23.52 28.22 -0.86
CA SER A 43 24.26 29.33 -0.29
C SER A 43 23.51 29.93 0.90
N LYS A 44 24.23 30.54 1.86
CA LYS A 44 23.62 31.22 3.02
C LYS A 44 22.65 32.33 2.63
N SER A 45 22.89 32.96 1.48
CA SER A 45 22.04 34.02 0.92
C SER A 45 20.82 33.49 0.16
N ASP A 46 20.80 32.21 -0.19
CA ASP A 46 19.72 31.66 -1.01
C ASP A 46 18.47 31.45 -0.17
N PRO A 47 17.27 31.73 -0.72
CA PRO A 47 16.02 31.41 -0.05
C PRO A 47 15.84 29.89 0.08
N GLN A 48 15.42 29.47 1.27
CA GLN A 48 15.00 28.10 1.59
C GLN A 48 13.68 28.12 2.35
N GLN A 49 13.05 26.95 2.47
CA GLN A 49 11.79 26.75 3.15
C GLN A 49 10.69 27.66 2.58
N VAL A 50 10.73 27.89 1.25
CA VAL A 50 9.83 28.80 0.58
C VAL A 50 8.41 28.23 0.59
N HIS A 51 7.48 29.00 1.15
CA HIS A 51 6.07 28.63 1.20
C HIS A 51 5.18 29.85 1.00
N ILE A 52 3.95 29.61 0.55
CA ILE A 52 2.99 30.65 0.20
C ILE A 52 1.70 30.44 1.00
N SER A 53 1.05 31.51 1.42
CA SER A 53 -0.29 31.49 2.02
C SER A 53 -1.19 32.58 1.44
N LEU A 54 -2.50 32.42 1.60
CA LEU A 54 -3.49 33.44 1.22
C LEU A 54 -3.49 34.57 2.25
N VAL A 55 -3.64 35.82 1.79
CA VAL A 55 -3.56 36.99 2.67
C VAL A 55 -4.46 38.14 2.16
N GLY A 56 -5.76 37.94 2.28
CA GLY A 56 -6.78 38.82 1.70
C GLY A 56 -7.23 38.35 0.31
N LYS A 57 -8.11 39.13 -0.33
CA LYS A 57 -8.90 38.70 -1.50
C LYS A 57 -8.09 38.37 -2.75
N ASP A 58 -7.06 39.16 -3.04
CA ASP A 58 -6.27 39.11 -4.27
C ASP A 58 -4.77 39.22 -3.98
N HIS A 59 -4.35 38.88 -2.76
CA HIS A 59 -2.96 38.93 -2.35
C HIS A 59 -2.49 37.58 -1.82
N MET A 60 -1.20 37.30 -1.99
CA MET A 60 -0.52 36.14 -1.42
C MET A 60 0.66 36.58 -0.56
N ARG A 61 0.96 35.81 0.48
CA ARG A 61 2.15 35.99 1.29
C ARG A 61 3.17 34.96 0.85
N VAL A 62 4.34 35.41 0.44
CA VAL A 62 5.50 34.56 0.19
C VAL A 62 6.40 34.65 1.42
N THR A 63 6.63 33.50 2.05
CA THR A 63 7.54 33.37 3.17
C THR A 63 8.76 32.57 2.74
N PHE A 64 9.95 33.00 3.16
CA PHE A 64 11.20 32.29 2.90
C PHE A 64 12.21 32.57 4.03
N ILE A 65 13.22 31.71 4.15
CA ILE A 65 14.24 31.80 5.20
C ILE A 65 15.62 31.92 4.55
N THR A 66 16.50 32.74 5.13
CA THR A 66 17.91 32.85 4.75
C THR A 66 18.82 32.74 5.96
N GLU A 67 20.05 32.22 5.78
CA GLU A 67 21.06 32.20 6.85
C GLU A 67 21.84 33.52 6.91
N ASP A 68 21.97 34.22 5.79
CA ASP A 68 22.57 35.55 5.72
C ASP A 68 21.56 36.63 6.11
N ASN A 69 21.79 37.25 7.27
CA ASN A 69 20.93 38.30 7.80
C ASN A 69 20.90 39.59 6.95
N LYS A 70 21.80 39.73 5.96
CA LYS A 70 21.86 40.89 5.05
C LYS A 70 20.88 40.81 3.89
N VAL A 71 20.26 39.65 3.64
CA VAL A 71 19.27 39.51 2.55
C VAL A 71 18.05 40.39 2.84
N GLU A 72 17.57 41.09 1.81
CA GLU A 72 16.38 41.94 1.90
C GLU A 72 15.09 41.11 1.84
N SER A 73 14.05 41.52 2.57
CA SER A 73 12.71 40.94 2.45
C SER A 73 12.02 41.44 1.18
N VAL A 74 12.44 40.94 0.03
CA VAL A 74 11.93 41.36 -1.28
C VAL A 74 11.44 40.14 -2.06
N VAL A 75 10.32 40.31 -2.77
CA VAL A 75 9.85 39.35 -3.78
C VAL A 75 9.60 40.08 -5.08
N GLU A 76 10.22 39.59 -6.15
CA GLU A 76 9.98 40.02 -7.52
C GLU A 76 9.11 38.97 -8.20
N TYR A 77 8.07 39.37 -8.91
CA TYR A 77 7.11 38.44 -9.51
C TYR A 77 6.55 38.95 -10.85
N GLY A 78 6.11 38.03 -11.71
CA GLY A 78 5.54 38.33 -13.01
C GLY A 78 4.87 37.12 -13.65
N LYS A 79 4.21 37.31 -14.80
CA LYS A 79 3.46 36.24 -15.48
C LYS A 79 4.29 35.43 -16.49
N GLN A 80 5.54 35.82 -16.71
CA GLN A 80 6.46 35.14 -17.63
C GLN A 80 7.73 34.72 -16.90
N PRO A 81 8.29 33.53 -17.20
CA PRO A 81 9.57 33.11 -16.65
C PRO A 81 10.66 34.14 -16.94
N GLY A 82 11.47 34.46 -15.93
CA GLY A 82 12.58 35.41 -16.01
C GLY A 82 12.19 36.87 -16.18
N LYS A 83 10.90 37.23 -16.14
CA LYS A 83 10.42 38.62 -16.23
C LYS A 83 9.52 38.96 -15.06
N TYR A 84 9.96 39.91 -14.26
CA TYR A 84 9.29 40.33 -13.03
C TYR A 84 8.87 41.79 -13.15
N ASP A 85 7.60 41.99 -13.51
CA ASP A 85 7.02 43.33 -13.66
C ASP A 85 6.50 43.89 -12.32
N GLY A 86 6.42 43.03 -11.29
CA GLY A 86 6.04 43.37 -9.93
C GLY A 86 7.19 43.16 -8.94
N LYS A 87 7.28 44.04 -7.93
CA LYS A 87 8.21 43.93 -6.81
C LYS A 87 7.52 44.36 -5.53
N ALA A 88 7.66 43.59 -4.46
CA ALA A 88 7.16 43.91 -3.14
C ALA A 88 8.26 43.79 -2.09
N THR A 89 8.20 44.64 -1.07
CA THR A 89 9.01 44.56 0.14
C THR A 89 8.15 44.07 1.28
N GLY A 90 8.71 43.28 2.19
CA GLY A 90 8.01 42.76 3.34
C GLY A 90 8.81 42.89 4.63
N GLU A 91 8.33 42.22 5.66
CA GLU A 91 8.91 42.24 6.99
C GLU A 91 9.85 41.04 7.18
N CYS A 92 10.62 41.06 8.25
CA CYS A 92 11.40 39.89 8.67
C CYS A 92 11.39 39.71 10.18
N THR A 93 11.51 38.47 10.61
CA THR A 93 11.67 38.06 12.00
C THR A 93 12.76 37.01 12.15
N SER A 94 13.07 36.64 13.38
CA SER A 94 13.86 35.46 13.74
C SER A 94 13.54 35.10 15.17
N TYR A 95 13.72 33.84 15.56
CA TYR A 95 13.50 33.42 16.94
C TYR A 95 14.69 32.63 17.48
N LYS A 96 14.78 32.60 18.80
CA LYS A 96 15.70 31.74 19.56
C LYS A 96 14.88 30.79 20.41
N TYR A 97 15.40 29.58 20.56
CA TYR A 97 14.79 28.54 21.35
C TYR A 97 15.91 27.67 21.92
N PHE A 98 16.15 27.77 23.23
CA PHE A 98 17.40 27.29 23.86
C PHE A 98 18.67 27.78 23.13
N PHE A 99 19.50 26.86 22.65
CA PHE A 99 20.73 27.13 21.87
C PHE A 99 20.48 27.30 20.37
N TYR A 100 19.27 27.01 19.90
CA TYR A 100 18.89 27.20 18.51
C TYR A 100 18.57 28.67 18.24
N LYS A 101 19.01 29.14 17.07
CA LYS A 101 18.60 30.42 16.49
C LYS A 101 18.19 30.16 15.04
N SER A 102 16.99 30.60 14.67
CA SER A 102 16.53 30.49 13.29
C SER A 102 17.37 31.35 12.35
N GLY A 103 17.32 31.03 11.07
CA GLY A 103 17.64 32.00 10.02
C GLY A 103 16.73 33.23 10.08
N LYS A 104 17.00 34.21 9.23
CA LYS A 104 16.10 35.35 9.02
C LYS A 104 14.89 34.87 8.24
N ILE A 105 13.70 35.00 8.84
CA ILE A 105 12.43 34.60 8.25
C ILE A 105 11.80 35.85 7.63
N HIS A 106 11.45 35.79 6.35
CA HIS A 106 10.95 36.91 5.58
C HIS A 106 9.48 36.68 5.24
N HIS A 107 8.63 37.69 5.43
CA HIS A 107 7.22 37.62 5.04
C HIS A 107 6.89 38.76 4.08
N VAL A 108 6.60 38.44 2.82
CA VAL A 108 6.35 39.44 1.77
C VAL A 108 4.95 39.26 1.19
N LYS A 109 4.11 40.28 1.34
CA LYS A 109 2.77 40.32 0.75
C LYS A 109 2.87 40.84 -0.69
N ILE A 110 2.46 40.02 -1.66
CA ILE A 110 2.44 40.33 -3.09
C ILE A 110 1.00 40.44 -3.60
N GLY A 111 0.79 41.31 -4.59
CA GLY A 111 -0.52 41.58 -5.18
C GLY A 111 -0.78 43.07 -5.42
N PRO A 112 -1.96 43.41 -5.96
CA PRO A 112 -3.07 42.50 -6.28
C PRO A 112 -2.75 41.55 -7.45
N LEU A 113 -3.23 40.31 -7.37
CA LEU A 113 -2.99 39.23 -8.32
C LEU A 113 -4.29 38.80 -9.02
N GLN A 114 -4.19 38.49 -10.30
CA GLN A 114 -5.28 37.84 -11.03
C GLN A 114 -5.49 36.40 -10.54
N SER A 115 -6.75 35.97 -10.40
CA SER A 115 -7.12 34.60 -10.04
C SER A 115 -6.77 33.60 -11.16
N ASN A 116 -6.68 32.30 -10.80
CA ASN A 116 -6.37 31.21 -11.72
C ASN A 116 -5.17 31.47 -12.66
N THR A 117 -4.16 32.19 -12.19
CA THR A 117 -3.05 32.71 -12.98
C THR A 117 -1.72 32.23 -12.40
N THR A 118 -0.83 31.74 -13.26
CA THR A 118 0.53 31.38 -12.87
C THR A 118 1.40 32.63 -12.77
N TYR A 119 2.09 32.78 -11.66
CA TYR A 119 3.14 33.79 -11.45
C TYR A 119 4.47 33.11 -11.18
N TYR A 120 5.52 33.63 -11.81
CA TYR A 120 6.91 33.30 -11.55
C TYR A 120 7.47 34.33 -10.58
N TYR A 121 8.26 33.89 -9.61
CA TYR A 121 8.77 34.79 -8.58
C TYR A 121 10.16 34.40 -8.07
N ARG A 122 10.88 35.39 -7.54
CA ARG A 122 12.17 35.22 -6.85
C ARG A 122 12.14 35.92 -5.50
N CYS A 123 12.80 35.31 -4.53
CA CYS A 123 12.91 35.82 -3.18
C CYS A 123 14.31 36.41 -2.92
N GLY A 124 14.40 37.47 -2.11
CA GLY A 124 15.69 38.00 -1.63
C GLY A 124 16.50 38.81 -2.65
N GLY A 125 15.94 39.11 -3.82
CA GLY A 125 16.60 39.88 -4.89
C GLY A 125 17.68 39.12 -5.69
N ASN A 126 18.08 37.93 -5.22
CA ASN A 126 18.94 36.97 -5.90
C ASN A 126 18.55 35.56 -5.41
N GLY A 127 18.52 34.56 -6.30
CA GLY A 127 18.13 33.20 -5.96
C GLY A 127 17.42 32.46 -7.11
N PRO A 128 16.99 31.21 -6.89
CA PRO A 128 16.26 30.43 -7.89
C PRO A 128 14.89 31.05 -8.19
N GLU A 129 14.39 30.83 -9.40
CA GLU A 129 13.01 31.16 -9.77
C GLU A 129 12.05 30.05 -9.31
N PHE A 130 10.95 30.47 -8.70
CA PHE A 130 9.82 29.63 -8.33
C PHE A 130 8.60 30.02 -9.17
N SER A 131 7.56 29.20 -9.11
CA SER A 131 6.27 29.54 -9.72
C SER A 131 5.11 29.01 -8.89
N PHE A 132 4.06 29.81 -8.72
CA PHE A 132 2.81 29.39 -8.10
C PHE A 132 1.62 29.72 -9.00
N LYS A 133 0.47 29.12 -8.71
CA LYS A 133 -0.81 29.46 -9.35
C LYS A 133 -1.76 30.01 -8.31
N THR A 134 -2.38 31.15 -8.58
CA THR A 134 -3.46 31.67 -7.73
C THR A 134 -4.69 30.77 -7.81
N PRO A 135 -5.44 30.56 -6.71
CA PRO A 135 -6.71 29.84 -6.75
C PRO A 135 -7.70 30.48 -7.73
N PRO A 136 -8.69 29.73 -8.21
CA PRO A 136 -9.78 30.29 -8.99
C PRO A 136 -10.64 31.23 -8.13
N SER A 137 -11.28 32.21 -8.78
CA SER A 137 -12.23 33.12 -8.12
C SER A 137 -13.66 32.58 -8.08
N THR A 138 -13.92 31.45 -8.75
CA THR A 138 -15.23 30.79 -8.85
C THR A 138 -15.03 29.28 -8.83
N PHE A 139 -16.10 28.53 -8.59
CA PHE A 139 -16.07 27.07 -8.71
C PHE A 139 -15.67 26.60 -10.12
N PRO A 140 -15.08 25.38 -10.25
CA PRO A 140 -14.71 24.49 -9.17
C PRO A 140 -13.44 24.94 -8.43
N VAL A 141 -13.32 24.57 -7.15
CA VAL A 141 -12.09 24.70 -6.36
C VAL A 141 -11.81 23.38 -5.64
N GLU A 142 -10.54 23.00 -5.56
CA GLU A 142 -10.11 21.75 -4.93
C GLU A 142 -9.10 21.98 -3.80
N PHE A 143 -9.41 21.43 -2.62
CA PHE A 143 -8.57 21.48 -1.44
C PHE A 143 -7.91 20.11 -1.22
N ALA A 144 -6.59 20.09 -1.03
CA ALA A 144 -5.90 18.98 -0.42
C ALA A 144 -5.88 19.18 1.10
N ILE A 145 -6.23 18.16 1.88
CA ILE A 145 -6.37 18.27 3.34
C ILE A 145 -5.63 17.10 3.99
N VAL A 146 -4.80 17.37 4.98
CA VAL A 146 -4.05 16.36 5.75
C VAL A 146 -3.70 16.96 7.10
N GLY A 147 -3.87 16.23 8.21
CA GLY A 147 -3.36 16.58 9.53
C GLY A 147 -2.07 15.84 9.85
N ASP A 148 -1.31 16.29 10.85
CA ASP A 148 -0.37 15.44 11.57
C ASP A 148 0.72 14.86 10.65
N LEU A 149 1.27 15.74 9.79
CA LEU A 149 2.19 15.36 8.71
C LEU A 149 3.50 14.81 9.26
N GLY A 150 4.17 15.55 10.13
CA GLY A 150 5.54 15.26 10.55
C GLY A 150 6.53 15.24 9.39
N GLN A 151 7.56 14.40 9.50
CA GLN A 151 8.64 14.33 8.50
C GLN A 151 9.27 12.94 8.43
N THR A 152 8.49 11.93 8.08
CA THR A 152 8.97 10.56 7.85
C THR A 152 8.89 10.17 6.38
N GLU A 153 9.34 8.96 6.03
CA GLU A 153 9.09 8.43 4.69
C GLU A 153 7.58 8.25 4.40
N TRP A 154 6.73 8.09 5.42
CA TRP A 154 5.29 8.11 5.23
C TRP A 154 4.81 9.51 4.87
N THR A 155 5.30 10.56 5.53
CA THR A 155 5.05 11.95 5.13
C THR A 155 5.46 12.19 3.69
N ALA A 156 6.65 11.71 3.29
CA ALA A 156 7.11 11.85 1.91
C ALA A 156 6.19 11.12 0.91
N ALA A 157 5.67 9.95 1.28
CA ALA A 157 4.66 9.24 0.49
C ALA A 157 3.34 10.03 0.40
N THR A 158 2.83 10.56 1.52
CA THR A 158 1.63 11.42 1.56
C THR A 158 1.78 12.64 0.65
N LEU A 159 2.90 13.36 0.77
CA LEU A 159 3.20 14.53 -0.06
C LEU A 159 3.34 14.16 -1.54
N SER A 160 3.96 13.02 -1.84
CA SER A 160 4.05 12.49 -3.22
C SER A 160 2.67 12.14 -3.78
N HIS A 161 1.79 11.55 -2.96
CA HIS A 161 0.43 11.21 -3.35
C HIS A 161 -0.42 12.48 -3.57
N ILE A 162 -0.27 13.50 -2.73
CA ILE A 162 -0.92 14.81 -2.93
C ILE A 162 -0.46 15.45 -4.25
N ASN A 163 0.85 15.39 -4.53
CA ASN A 163 1.46 16.00 -5.72
C ASN A 163 1.18 15.25 -7.03
N SER A 164 0.57 14.07 -6.98
CA SER A 164 0.24 13.30 -8.19
C SER A 164 -0.95 13.87 -8.97
N GLN A 165 -1.82 14.62 -8.29
CA GLN A 165 -3.00 15.27 -8.85
C GLN A 165 -2.96 16.76 -8.51
N ASP A 166 -3.44 17.62 -9.41
CA ASP A 166 -3.46 19.07 -9.15
C ASP A 166 -4.48 19.42 -8.05
N TYR A 167 -4.23 20.50 -7.31
CA TYR A 167 -5.12 21.05 -6.28
C TYR A 167 -4.91 22.57 -6.20
N ASP A 168 -5.85 23.32 -5.63
CA ASP A 168 -5.79 24.79 -5.60
C ASP A 168 -5.27 25.34 -4.27
N VAL A 169 -5.65 24.72 -3.15
CA VAL A 169 -5.29 25.15 -1.78
C VAL A 169 -4.97 23.92 -0.91
N PHE A 170 -3.95 24.03 -0.07
CA PHE A 170 -3.60 22.99 0.92
C PHE A 170 -4.04 23.42 2.31
N LEU A 171 -4.73 22.55 3.04
CA LEU A 171 -5.20 22.79 4.41
C LEU A 171 -4.57 21.78 5.38
N LEU A 172 -4.05 22.26 6.51
CA LEU A 172 -3.34 21.44 7.51
C LEU A 172 -3.81 21.80 8.93
N PRO A 173 -4.67 20.98 9.57
CA PRO A 173 -5.22 21.24 10.89
C PRO A 173 -4.25 20.88 12.04
N GLY A 174 -3.06 21.48 12.08
CA GLY A 174 -2.10 21.31 13.19
C GLY A 174 -1.16 20.11 13.05
N ASP A 175 -0.21 20.04 13.99
CA ASP A 175 0.87 19.06 14.09
C ASP A 175 1.73 18.97 12.81
N LEU A 176 2.46 20.05 12.58
CA LEU A 176 3.19 20.26 11.33
C LEU A 176 4.45 19.41 11.29
N SER A 177 5.41 19.71 12.17
CA SER A 177 6.80 19.25 12.00
C SER A 177 7.21 18.11 12.94
N TYR A 178 6.50 17.93 14.06
CA TYR A 178 6.92 17.07 15.19
C TYR A 178 8.34 17.38 15.65
N ALA A 179 8.72 18.67 15.62
CA ALA A 179 10.02 19.11 16.11
C ALA A 179 10.15 18.86 17.62
N ASP A 180 9.05 18.99 18.37
CA ASP A 180 8.94 18.71 19.80
C ASP A 180 10.15 19.24 20.56
N THR A 181 10.38 20.54 20.44
CA THR A 181 11.50 21.28 21.05
C THR A 181 12.87 21.07 20.36
N HIS A 182 13.04 20.07 19.49
CA HIS A 182 14.22 19.88 18.65
C HIS A 182 14.14 20.68 17.34
N GLN A 183 14.39 21.98 17.45
CA GLN A 183 14.18 22.99 16.42
C GLN A 183 14.79 22.76 15.02
N PRO A 184 15.94 22.10 14.83
CA PRO A 184 16.43 21.79 13.48
C PRO A 184 15.43 20.97 12.63
N LEU A 185 14.50 20.27 13.27
CA LEU A 185 13.41 19.56 12.59
C LEU A 185 12.41 20.53 11.93
N TRP A 186 12.20 21.73 12.45
CA TRP A 186 11.42 22.75 11.73
C TRP A 186 12.09 23.17 10.43
N ASP A 187 13.41 23.30 10.42
CA ASP A 187 14.16 23.64 9.20
C ASP A 187 14.13 22.53 8.17
N SER A 188 14.30 21.28 8.63
CA SER A 188 14.16 20.08 7.81
C SER A 188 12.76 19.98 7.20
N PHE A 189 11.72 20.14 8.02
CA PHE A 189 10.32 20.11 7.59
C PHE A 189 10.03 21.18 6.54
N GLY A 190 10.45 22.42 6.77
CA GLY A 190 10.27 23.52 5.80
C GLY A 190 10.91 23.21 4.45
N ARG A 191 12.08 22.56 4.44
CA ARG A 191 12.75 22.12 3.20
C ARG A 191 12.06 20.93 2.55
N LEU A 192 11.52 20.01 3.36
CA LEU A 192 10.76 18.85 2.87
C LEU A 192 9.48 19.28 2.13
N VAL A 193 8.75 20.27 2.65
CA VAL A 193 7.47 20.71 2.06
C VAL A 193 7.61 21.80 0.99
N GLU A 194 8.73 22.52 0.92
CA GLU A 194 9.01 23.58 -0.07
C GLU A 194 8.60 23.22 -1.52
N PRO A 195 8.85 21.99 -2.05
CA PRO A 195 8.47 21.64 -3.42
C PRO A 195 6.97 21.76 -3.75
N LEU A 196 6.10 21.65 -2.74
CA LEU A 196 4.65 21.84 -2.86
C LEU A 196 4.25 23.22 -2.32
N ALA A 197 4.77 23.62 -1.17
CA ALA A 197 4.40 24.85 -0.47
C ALA A 197 4.80 26.12 -1.23
N SER A 198 5.79 26.06 -2.11
CA SER A 198 6.16 27.16 -3.02
C SER A 198 5.24 27.28 -4.25
N LYS A 199 4.33 26.33 -4.50
CA LYS A 199 3.52 26.27 -5.73
C LYS A 199 2.03 26.52 -5.54
N ARG A 200 1.53 26.24 -4.33
CA ARG A 200 0.13 26.38 -3.93
C ARG A 200 0.08 26.98 -2.52
N PRO A 201 -0.96 27.77 -2.20
CA PRO A 201 -1.12 28.32 -0.85
C PRO A 201 -1.36 27.21 0.17
N TRP A 202 -0.61 27.24 1.27
CA TRP A 202 -0.77 26.40 2.46
C TRP A 202 -1.38 27.22 3.58
N MET A 203 -2.51 26.74 4.10
CA MET A 203 -3.24 27.34 5.20
C MET A 203 -3.20 26.36 6.37
N VAL A 204 -2.55 26.77 7.46
CA VAL A 204 -2.21 25.90 8.59
C VAL A 204 -2.79 26.47 9.89
N THR A 205 -3.13 25.62 10.85
CA THR A 205 -3.35 26.04 12.25
C THR A 205 -2.38 25.28 13.15
N GLU A 206 -2.44 25.56 14.45
CA GLU A 206 -1.62 24.93 15.48
C GLU A 206 -2.23 23.59 15.95
N GLY A 207 -1.36 22.63 16.32
CA GLY A 207 -1.69 21.47 17.13
C GLY A 207 -0.85 21.42 18.42
N ASN A 208 -1.01 20.37 19.23
CA ASN A 208 -0.27 20.26 20.49
C ASN A 208 1.24 20.18 20.29
N HIS A 209 1.73 19.64 19.17
CA HIS A 209 3.17 19.57 18.89
C HIS A 209 3.78 20.95 18.57
N GLU A 210 2.97 21.98 18.29
CA GLU A 210 3.42 23.36 18.12
C GLU A 210 3.55 24.14 19.44
N ILE A 211 3.02 23.64 20.56
CA ILE A 211 3.07 24.33 21.86
C ILE A 211 4.52 24.61 22.27
N GLU A 212 5.40 23.61 22.13
CA GLU A 212 6.85 23.66 22.41
C GLU A 212 7.22 24.42 23.71
N PHE A 213 6.46 24.24 24.78
CA PHE A 213 6.69 24.89 26.07
C PHE A 213 7.70 24.14 26.95
N PHE A 214 8.58 24.87 27.64
CA PHE A 214 9.49 24.29 28.62
C PHE A 214 9.54 25.12 29.93
N PRO A 215 9.01 24.62 31.07
CA PRO A 215 8.70 25.40 32.26
C PRO A 215 9.82 26.22 32.91
N ILE A 216 11.09 25.94 32.60
CA ILE A 216 12.25 26.57 33.26
C ILE A 216 12.99 27.55 32.32
N ILE A 217 12.91 27.33 31.00
CA ILE A 217 13.84 27.96 30.05
C ILE A 217 13.17 28.48 28.77
N GLU A 218 11.92 28.10 28.47
CA GLU A 218 11.12 28.69 27.39
C GLU A 218 9.64 28.72 27.80
N HIS A 219 9.15 29.90 28.20
CA HIS A 219 7.79 30.08 28.70
C HIS A 219 6.78 30.50 27.62
N THR A 220 7.23 30.81 26.40
CA THR A 220 6.37 31.28 25.32
C THR A 220 5.94 30.12 24.42
N THR A 221 4.64 29.81 24.41
CA THR A 221 4.05 28.78 23.55
C THR A 221 4.01 29.21 22.08
N PHE A 222 3.99 28.26 21.16
CA PHE A 222 3.80 28.49 19.71
C PHE A 222 4.84 29.40 19.05
N LYS A 223 6.00 29.58 19.67
CA LYS A 223 7.04 30.53 19.21
C LYS A 223 7.52 30.23 17.79
N SER A 224 7.81 28.96 17.50
CA SER A 224 8.29 28.50 16.20
C SER A 224 7.19 28.61 15.14
N TYR A 225 5.97 28.17 15.48
CA TYR A 225 4.79 28.29 14.62
C TYR A 225 4.52 29.75 14.22
N ASN A 226 4.39 30.65 15.19
CA ASN A 226 4.09 32.07 14.95
C ASN A 226 5.19 32.80 14.17
N ALA A 227 6.45 32.40 14.33
CA ALA A 227 7.55 32.97 13.57
C ALA A 227 7.61 32.46 12.12
N ARG A 228 7.26 31.19 11.88
CA ARG A 228 7.42 30.53 10.57
C ARG A 228 6.19 30.65 9.68
N TRP A 229 5.01 30.49 10.25
CA TRP A 229 3.74 30.36 9.53
C TRP A 229 2.80 31.52 9.88
N LEU A 230 3.05 32.68 9.27
CA LEU A 230 2.22 33.87 9.46
C LEU A 230 0.97 33.82 8.58
N MET A 231 -0.16 33.53 9.22
CA MET A 231 -1.47 33.33 8.64
C MET A 231 -2.30 34.63 8.66
N PRO A 232 -3.38 34.73 7.85
CA PRO A 232 -4.12 35.98 7.62
C PRO A 232 -5.06 36.40 8.76
N HIS A 233 -4.62 36.26 10.01
CA HIS A 233 -5.41 36.60 11.19
C HIS A 233 -5.80 38.09 11.24
N THR A 234 -4.89 38.98 10.85
CA THR A 234 -5.21 40.42 10.78
C THR A 234 -6.26 40.70 9.72
N GLU A 235 -6.15 40.09 8.53
CA GLU A 235 -7.14 40.22 7.44
C GLU A 235 -8.51 39.65 7.82
N SER A 236 -8.56 38.65 8.71
CA SER A 236 -9.80 38.08 9.24
C SER A 236 -10.28 38.73 10.52
N PHE A 237 -9.67 39.84 10.95
CA PHE A 237 -9.99 40.56 12.20
C PHE A 237 -9.84 39.71 13.47
N SER A 238 -9.01 38.67 13.43
CA SER A 238 -8.59 37.91 14.60
C SER A 238 -7.43 38.61 15.30
N THR A 239 -7.37 38.50 16.63
CA THR A 239 -6.28 39.02 17.46
C THR A 239 -5.08 38.08 17.52
N SER A 240 -5.17 36.88 16.95
CA SER A 240 -4.16 35.82 17.11
C SER A 240 -3.92 35.05 15.82
N ASN A 241 -2.66 34.71 15.56
CA ASN A 241 -2.26 33.85 14.44
C ASN A 241 -2.69 32.36 14.59
N LEU A 242 -3.25 32.00 15.76
CA LEU A 242 -3.71 30.65 16.08
C LEU A 242 -5.14 30.36 15.59
N TYR A 243 -5.92 31.39 15.24
CA TYR A 243 -7.26 31.23 14.68
C TYR A 243 -7.59 32.38 13.73
N TYR A 244 -8.16 32.06 12.57
CA TYR A 244 -8.41 33.02 11.50
C TYR A 244 -9.37 32.44 10.45
N SER A 245 -9.82 33.27 9.50
CA SER A 245 -10.67 32.82 8.39
C SER A 245 -10.24 33.42 7.06
N PHE A 246 -10.67 32.81 5.96
CA PHE A 246 -10.42 33.30 4.61
C PHE A 246 -11.44 32.75 3.60
N ASP A 247 -11.61 33.48 2.48
CA ASP A 247 -12.54 33.10 1.42
C ASP A 247 -11.80 32.71 0.14
N VAL A 248 -12.19 31.59 -0.48
CA VAL A 248 -11.73 31.17 -1.82
C VAL A 248 -12.89 30.61 -2.62
N ALA A 249 -13.11 31.14 -3.82
CA ALA A 249 -14.05 30.59 -4.81
C ALA A 249 -15.48 30.32 -4.29
N GLY A 250 -15.98 31.06 -3.29
CA GLY A 250 -17.30 30.83 -2.70
C GLY A 250 -17.30 29.85 -1.51
N VAL A 251 -16.14 29.55 -0.95
CA VAL A 251 -15.95 28.78 0.28
C VAL A 251 -15.37 29.69 1.35
N HIS A 252 -16.09 29.87 2.45
CA HIS A 252 -15.59 30.52 3.66
C HIS A 252 -14.95 29.46 4.56
N THR A 253 -13.66 29.59 4.84
CA THR A 253 -12.90 28.62 5.64
C THR A 253 -12.46 29.25 6.95
N VAL A 254 -12.76 28.59 8.06
CA VAL A 254 -12.40 29.00 9.42
C VAL A 254 -11.37 28.02 9.97
N MET A 255 -10.25 28.54 10.48
CA MET A 255 -9.21 27.78 11.18
C MET A 255 -9.31 28.15 12.67
N LEU A 256 -9.62 27.19 13.52
CA LEU A 256 -9.71 27.37 14.97
C LEU A 256 -8.43 26.85 15.65
N GLY A 257 -8.11 27.45 16.80
CA GLY A 257 -7.04 27.02 17.69
C GLY A 257 -7.61 26.14 18.80
N SER A 258 -7.21 24.87 18.83
CA SER A 258 -7.64 23.92 19.86
C SER A 258 -6.91 24.10 21.19
N TYR A 259 -5.74 24.75 21.19
CA TYR A 259 -4.87 24.92 22.37
C TYR A 259 -4.66 26.39 22.75
N THR A 260 -5.64 27.23 22.42
CA THR A 260 -5.81 28.59 22.95
C THR A 260 -7.20 28.72 23.54
N ASP A 261 -7.40 29.69 24.44
CA ASP A 261 -8.68 29.89 25.12
C ASP A 261 -9.86 29.94 24.13
N PHE A 262 -10.92 29.18 24.43
CA PHE A 262 -12.08 28.97 23.56
C PHE A 262 -13.43 29.06 24.32
N ASP A 263 -13.41 29.37 25.62
CA ASP A 263 -14.64 29.61 26.37
C ASP A 263 -15.37 30.86 25.86
N CYS A 264 -16.61 31.08 26.32
CA CYS A 264 -17.43 32.18 25.82
C CYS A 264 -16.91 33.60 26.13
N GLU A 265 -15.96 33.74 27.06
CA GLU A 265 -15.29 35.01 27.39
C GLU A 265 -14.02 35.22 26.57
N SER A 266 -13.46 34.16 25.97
CA SER A 266 -12.26 34.21 25.15
C SER A 266 -12.38 35.06 23.88
N ASP A 267 -11.26 35.65 23.46
CA ASP A 267 -11.15 36.39 22.20
C ASP A 267 -11.51 35.51 20.99
N GLN A 268 -11.11 34.24 21.00
CA GLN A 268 -11.40 33.29 19.91
C GLN A 268 -12.91 33.08 19.75
N TYR A 269 -13.65 32.87 20.83
CA TYR A 269 -15.08 32.64 20.78
C TYR A 269 -15.83 33.88 20.27
N GLN A 270 -15.50 35.06 20.80
CA GLN A 270 -16.11 36.32 20.39
C GLN A 270 -15.81 36.62 18.92
N TRP A 271 -14.56 36.39 18.48
CA TRP A 271 -14.17 36.51 17.08
C TRP A 271 -14.96 35.53 16.19
N LEU A 272 -15.04 34.25 16.55
CA LEU A 272 -15.75 33.23 15.77
C LEU A 272 -17.23 33.58 15.61
N GLN A 273 -17.88 34.04 16.69
CA GLN A 273 -19.26 34.50 16.64
C GLN A 273 -19.41 35.69 15.66
N ALA A 274 -18.50 36.66 15.72
CA ALA A 274 -18.53 37.83 14.84
C ALA A 274 -18.19 37.50 13.37
N ASP A 275 -17.33 36.51 13.13
CA ASP A 275 -16.93 36.05 11.80
C ASP A 275 -18.07 35.30 11.12
N LEU A 276 -18.65 34.30 11.79
CA LEU A 276 -19.79 33.54 11.27
C LEU A 276 -21.02 34.42 11.00
N ALA A 277 -21.23 35.47 11.80
CA ALA A 277 -22.32 36.43 11.59
C ALA A 277 -22.18 37.25 10.30
N LYS A 278 -20.97 37.36 9.72
CA LYS A 278 -20.71 38.08 8.47
C LYS A 278 -20.89 37.22 7.23
N VAL A 279 -21.01 35.90 7.38
CA VAL A 279 -21.12 34.97 6.24
C VAL A 279 -22.42 35.21 5.48
N ASP A 280 -22.30 35.63 4.22
CA ASP A 280 -23.40 35.68 3.26
C ASP A 280 -23.37 34.44 2.36
N ARG A 281 -24.29 33.49 2.59
CA ARG A 281 -24.39 32.22 1.84
C ARG A 281 -24.73 32.40 0.36
N LYS A 282 -25.06 33.60 -0.11
CA LYS A 282 -25.14 33.90 -1.56
C LYS A 282 -23.76 34.08 -2.17
N THR A 283 -22.81 34.57 -1.39
CA THR A 283 -21.43 34.84 -1.80
C THR A 283 -20.52 33.67 -1.47
N THR A 284 -20.63 33.12 -0.25
CA THR A 284 -19.91 31.94 0.23
C THR A 284 -20.90 30.84 0.62
N PRO A 285 -21.49 30.12 -0.35
CA PRO A 285 -22.47 29.07 -0.06
C PRO A 285 -21.94 27.94 0.82
N TRP A 286 -20.62 27.72 0.83
CA TRP A 286 -19.95 26.72 1.64
C TRP A 286 -19.22 27.34 2.83
N VAL A 287 -19.38 26.75 4.01
CA VAL A 287 -18.60 27.06 5.21
C VAL A 287 -17.88 25.81 5.70
N VAL A 288 -16.55 25.87 5.72
CA VAL A 288 -15.65 24.77 6.14
C VAL A 288 -14.91 25.21 7.40
N VAL A 289 -14.82 24.34 8.40
CA VAL A 289 -14.07 24.61 9.62
C VAL A 289 -12.95 23.59 9.79
N LEU A 290 -11.80 24.03 10.26
CA LEU A 290 -10.67 23.19 10.64
C LEU A 290 -10.26 23.50 12.08
N LEU A 291 -9.93 22.47 12.83
CA LEU A 291 -9.44 22.53 14.22
C LEU A 291 -8.54 21.33 14.47
N HIS A 292 -7.67 21.32 15.47
CA HIS A 292 -6.76 20.18 15.67
C HIS A 292 -7.44 18.99 16.37
N ALA A 293 -7.96 19.19 17.59
CA ALA A 293 -8.48 18.12 18.43
C ALA A 293 -9.94 17.73 18.07
N PRO A 294 -10.22 16.51 17.55
CA PRO A 294 -11.55 16.11 17.11
C PRO A 294 -12.60 16.19 18.24
N TRP A 295 -13.72 16.85 17.95
CA TRP A 295 -14.90 16.87 18.84
C TRP A 295 -15.65 15.53 18.87
N TYR A 296 -15.62 14.81 17.75
CA TYR A 296 -16.17 13.46 17.63
C TYR A 296 -15.03 12.52 17.29
N ASN A 297 -14.81 11.52 18.15
CA ASN A 297 -13.73 10.55 18.04
C ASN A 297 -14.22 9.21 18.60
N THR A 298 -14.05 8.12 17.83
CA THR A 298 -14.29 6.76 18.34
C THR A 298 -13.02 5.94 18.49
N ASN A 299 -11.86 6.52 18.21
CA ASN A 299 -10.58 5.95 18.59
C ASN A 299 -10.39 6.06 20.12
N GLU A 300 -9.66 5.11 20.70
CA GLU A 300 -9.30 5.12 22.12
C GLU A 300 -8.18 6.15 22.38
N ALA A 301 -7.36 6.46 21.37
CA ALA A 301 -6.43 7.58 21.42
C ALA A 301 -7.20 8.90 21.47
N HIS A 302 -6.82 9.79 22.40
CA HIS A 302 -7.38 11.13 22.57
C HIS A 302 -8.90 11.16 22.79
N GLU A 303 -9.43 10.14 23.47
CA GLU A 303 -10.85 10.08 23.79
C GLU A 303 -11.26 11.25 24.71
N GLY A 304 -12.20 12.08 24.24
CA GLY A 304 -12.80 13.16 25.02
C GLY A 304 -11.98 14.45 25.10
N GLU A 305 -10.79 14.51 24.51
CA GLU A 305 -9.92 15.70 24.58
C GLU A 305 -10.56 16.95 23.94
N GLY A 306 -11.34 16.79 22.87
CA GLY A 306 -12.07 17.87 22.20
C GLY A 306 -13.42 18.26 22.83
N GLU A 307 -13.86 17.57 23.88
CA GLU A 307 -15.26 17.68 24.38
C GLU A 307 -15.57 19.06 24.97
N SER A 308 -14.65 19.65 25.72
CA SER A 308 -14.84 20.99 26.30
C SER A 308 -14.98 22.09 25.23
N MET A 309 -14.19 21.99 24.16
CA MET A 309 -14.30 22.90 23.02
C MET A 309 -15.59 22.67 22.23
N ARG A 310 -16.02 21.40 22.08
CA ARG A 310 -17.33 21.06 21.48
C ARG A 310 -18.47 21.70 22.25
N GLU A 311 -18.50 21.52 23.58
CA GLU A 311 -19.55 22.10 24.43
C GLU A 311 -19.62 23.62 24.34
N ALA A 312 -18.46 24.29 24.27
CA ALA A 312 -18.40 25.73 24.10
C ALA A 312 -18.91 26.17 22.72
N MET A 313 -18.34 25.63 21.63
CA MET A 313 -18.43 26.23 20.30
C MET A 313 -19.35 25.52 19.31
N GLU A 314 -19.79 24.28 19.55
CA GLU A 314 -20.57 23.50 18.57
C GLU A 314 -21.88 24.20 18.18
N SER A 315 -22.52 24.87 19.14
CA SER A 315 -23.75 25.62 18.87
C SER A 315 -23.54 26.78 17.89
N LEU A 316 -22.38 27.44 17.90
CA LEU A 316 -22.05 28.49 16.93
C LEU A 316 -21.96 27.91 15.52
N LEU A 317 -21.25 26.79 15.36
CA LEU A 317 -21.06 26.13 14.06
C LEU A 317 -22.39 25.60 13.51
N PHE A 318 -23.20 24.98 14.36
CA PHE A 318 -24.52 24.47 13.98
C PHE A 318 -25.46 25.60 13.53
N ASN A 319 -25.52 26.70 14.30
CA ASN A 319 -26.37 27.85 13.97
C ASN A 319 -25.94 28.55 12.68
N ALA A 320 -24.62 28.60 12.41
CA ALA A 320 -24.06 29.12 11.16
C ALA A 320 -24.22 28.17 9.96
N ARG A 321 -24.78 26.96 10.17
CA ARG A 321 -24.95 25.91 9.15
C ARG A 321 -23.61 25.51 8.53
N VAL A 322 -22.57 25.31 9.34
CA VAL A 322 -21.29 24.79 8.88
C VAL A 322 -21.50 23.46 8.13
N ASP A 323 -20.85 23.31 6.99
CA ASP A 323 -21.08 22.16 6.11
C ASP A 323 -20.23 20.95 6.53
N VAL A 324 -18.96 21.19 6.84
CA VAL A 324 -17.99 20.17 7.24
C VAL A 324 -16.93 20.74 8.18
N VAL A 325 -16.52 19.92 9.15
CA VAL A 325 -15.43 20.17 10.10
C VAL A 325 -14.34 19.13 9.85
N PHE A 326 -13.11 19.56 9.62
CA PHE A 326 -11.94 18.69 9.55
C PHE A 326 -11.08 18.83 10.81
N SER A 327 -10.53 17.71 11.29
CA SER A 327 -9.60 17.71 12.40
C SER A 327 -8.42 16.77 12.22
N GLY A 328 -7.31 17.03 12.92
CA GLY A 328 -6.13 16.18 12.96
C GLY A 328 -6.12 15.30 14.22
N HIS A 329 -4.97 15.28 14.89
CA HIS A 329 -4.67 14.77 16.24
C HIS A 329 -4.71 13.25 16.39
N VAL A 330 -5.84 12.65 16.06
CA VAL A 330 -5.98 11.19 16.11
C VAL A 330 -5.36 10.63 14.84
N HIS A 331 -4.32 9.81 14.99
CA HIS A 331 -3.56 9.22 13.88
C HIS A 331 -4.31 8.09 13.15
N ALA A 332 -5.50 8.40 12.65
CA ALA A 332 -6.34 7.54 11.85
C ALA A 332 -7.33 8.41 11.05
N TYR A 333 -7.95 7.82 10.04
CA TYR A 333 -9.06 8.44 9.33
C TYR A 333 -10.39 8.03 9.97
N GLU A 334 -11.27 9.00 10.23
CA GLU A 334 -12.64 8.73 10.67
C GLU A 334 -13.61 9.78 10.09
N ARG A 335 -14.76 9.34 9.58
CA ARG A 335 -15.82 10.20 9.06
C ARG A 335 -17.14 9.87 9.73
N PHE A 336 -17.81 10.90 10.21
CA PHE A 336 -19.10 10.81 10.88
C PHE A 336 -20.26 11.12 9.94
N LYS A 337 -21.47 10.80 10.40
CA LYS A 337 -22.72 11.38 9.89
C LYS A 337 -22.68 12.91 10.03
N ARG A 338 -23.74 13.57 9.56
CA ARG A 338 -24.06 14.89 10.08
C ARG A 338 -24.45 14.75 11.56
N VAL A 339 -23.74 15.44 12.44
CA VAL A 339 -23.92 15.30 13.89
C VAL A 339 -24.12 16.67 14.52
N TYR A 340 -24.98 16.70 15.53
CA TYR A 340 -25.09 17.82 16.45
C TYR A 340 -25.43 17.28 17.84
N ASN A 341 -24.71 17.74 18.87
CA ASN A 341 -24.95 17.38 20.27
C ASN A 341 -25.06 15.86 20.49
N ASN A 342 -24.05 15.13 20.02
CA ASN A 342 -23.95 13.66 20.12
C ASN A 342 -25.12 12.89 19.47
N LYS A 343 -25.82 13.50 18.50
CA LYS A 343 -26.93 12.87 17.77
C LYS A 343 -26.81 13.10 16.27
N ALA A 344 -27.24 12.12 15.49
CA ALA A 344 -27.37 12.28 14.05
C ALA A 344 -28.42 13.36 13.78
N ASP A 345 -28.04 14.41 13.06
CA ASP A 345 -28.90 15.53 12.72
C ASP A 345 -28.66 15.92 11.26
N PRO A 346 -29.67 15.89 10.38
CA PRO A 346 -29.49 16.20 8.95
C PRO A 346 -29.01 17.64 8.69
N CYS A 347 -29.11 18.52 9.68
CA CYS A 347 -28.67 19.90 9.63
C CYS A 347 -27.28 20.14 10.26
N GLY A 348 -26.72 19.16 10.95
CA GLY A 348 -25.39 19.26 11.56
C GLY A 348 -24.26 19.23 10.53
N PRO A 349 -23.06 19.72 10.87
CA PRO A 349 -21.88 19.52 10.04
C PRO A 349 -21.49 18.05 9.95
N ILE A 350 -20.82 17.68 8.86
CA ILE A 350 -20.08 16.41 8.79
C ILE A 350 -18.75 16.62 9.52
N HIS A 351 -18.41 15.71 10.45
CA HIS A 351 -17.09 15.72 11.09
C HIS A 351 -16.17 14.68 10.44
N ILE A 352 -14.93 15.08 10.15
CA ILE A 352 -13.92 14.24 9.52
C ILE A 352 -12.59 14.41 10.26
N THR A 353 -12.09 13.33 10.84
CA THR A 353 -10.76 13.22 11.43
C THR A 353 -9.79 12.69 10.37
N ILE A 354 -8.68 13.39 10.19
CA ILE A 354 -7.68 13.18 9.14
C ILE A 354 -6.26 13.41 9.68
N GLY A 355 -6.00 12.94 10.92
CA GLY A 355 -4.67 13.02 11.56
C GLY A 355 -3.69 11.95 11.09
N ASP A 356 -3.94 11.36 9.93
CA ASP A 356 -3.22 10.22 9.38
C ASP A 356 -2.13 10.63 8.37
N GLY A 357 -1.49 11.79 8.58
CA GLY A 357 -0.53 12.37 7.61
C GLY A 357 0.82 11.67 7.46
N GLY A 358 1.20 10.81 8.42
CA GLY A 358 2.44 10.02 8.33
C GLY A 358 3.54 10.41 9.30
N ASN A 359 3.20 11.03 10.43
CA ASN A 359 4.20 11.40 11.44
C ASN A 359 4.89 10.17 12.08
N ARG A 360 5.87 10.46 12.96
CA ARG A 360 6.76 9.47 13.58
C ARG A 360 6.12 8.65 14.71
N GLU A 361 4.96 9.05 15.23
CA GLU A 361 4.30 8.36 16.33
C GLU A 361 3.53 7.12 15.84
N GLY A 362 3.10 7.15 14.59
CA GLY A 362 2.42 6.04 13.94
C GLY A 362 0.90 6.09 14.12
N LEU A 363 0.20 5.09 13.56
CA LEU A 363 -1.27 5.04 13.53
C LEU A 363 -1.89 4.68 14.87
N ALA A 364 -3.04 5.29 15.17
CA ALA A 364 -3.92 4.94 16.27
C ALA A 364 -4.84 3.78 15.87
N LEU A 365 -4.59 2.57 16.37
CA LEU A 365 -5.20 1.33 15.87
C LEU A 365 -6.51 0.93 16.56
N SER A 366 -6.75 1.44 17.77
CA SER A 366 -7.83 0.96 18.62
C SER A 366 -9.06 1.83 18.51
N PHE A 367 -10.14 1.28 17.96
CA PHE A 367 -11.45 1.93 17.95
C PHE A 367 -12.42 1.26 18.91
N LYS A 368 -13.26 2.06 19.57
CA LYS A 368 -14.34 1.60 20.46
C LYS A 368 -15.22 0.54 19.79
N LYS A 369 -15.57 -0.49 20.57
CA LYS A 369 -16.45 -1.59 20.18
C LYS A 369 -17.68 -1.64 21.10
N PRO A 370 -18.92 -1.79 20.57
CA PRO A 370 -19.26 -1.81 19.13
C PRO A 370 -19.04 -0.43 18.47
N PRO A 371 -18.94 -0.36 17.13
CA PRO A 371 -18.84 0.92 16.42
C PRO A 371 -20.01 1.85 16.78
N SER A 372 -19.71 3.14 16.96
CA SER A 372 -20.75 4.16 17.18
C SER A 372 -21.64 4.27 15.94
N PRO A 373 -22.99 4.34 16.09
CA PRO A 373 -23.88 4.53 14.94
C PRO A 373 -23.74 5.90 14.27
N LEU A 374 -22.96 6.83 14.87
CA LEU A 374 -22.62 8.13 14.29
C LEU A 374 -21.37 8.06 13.39
N SER A 375 -20.50 7.08 13.59
CA SER A 375 -19.30 6.86 12.77
C SER A 375 -19.71 6.11 11.50
N GLU A 376 -19.50 6.72 10.33
CA GLU A 376 -19.82 6.15 9.02
C GLU A 376 -18.68 5.29 8.48
N PHE A 377 -17.45 5.75 8.70
CA PHE A 377 -16.25 5.08 8.24
C PHE A 377 -15.08 5.42 9.15
N ARG A 378 -14.24 4.44 9.45
CA ARG A 378 -13.02 4.61 10.23
C ARG A 378 -11.97 3.61 9.80
N GLU A 379 -10.73 4.07 9.63
CA GLU A 379 -9.62 3.25 9.17
C GLU A 379 -8.29 3.78 9.74
N SER A 380 -7.48 2.89 10.29
CA SER A 380 -6.10 3.20 10.68
C SER A 380 -5.16 2.92 9.51
N SER A 381 -5.02 3.90 8.62
CA SER A 381 -4.06 3.92 7.51
C SER A 381 -3.60 5.34 7.31
N PHE A 382 -2.36 5.54 6.85
CA PHE A 382 -1.90 6.88 6.47
C PHE A 382 -2.53 7.32 5.16
N GLY A 383 -2.77 8.62 4.98
CA GLY A 383 -3.46 9.12 3.81
C GLY A 383 -3.60 10.63 3.76
N HIS A 384 -4.43 11.07 2.80
CA HIS A 384 -4.82 12.46 2.66
C HIS A 384 -6.21 12.57 2.05
N GLY A 385 -6.79 13.75 2.16
CA GLY A 385 -8.12 14.07 1.74
C GLY A 385 -8.15 15.04 0.56
N ARG A 386 -9.20 14.94 -0.24
CA ARG A 386 -9.52 15.89 -1.31
C ARG A 386 -10.96 16.31 -1.21
N LEU A 387 -11.16 17.62 -1.03
CA LEU A 387 -12.46 18.26 -1.08
C LEU A 387 -12.57 19.07 -2.36
N LYS A 388 -13.35 18.57 -3.32
CA LYS A 388 -13.65 19.26 -4.58
C LYS A 388 -15.02 19.90 -4.52
N VAL A 389 -15.05 21.22 -4.42
CA VAL A 389 -16.31 21.99 -4.42
C VAL A 389 -16.64 22.36 -5.86
N MET A 390 -17.73 21.78 -6.38
CA MET A 390 -18.09 21.87 -7.80
C MET A 390 -18.97 23.09 -8.10
N ASP A 391 -19.87 23.43 -7.18
CA ASP A 391 -20.77 24.58 -7.25
C ASP A 391 -21.31 24.92 -5.85
N GLY A 392 -22.21 25.90 -5.74
CA GLY A 392 -22.79 26.33 -4.46
C GLY A 392 -23.72 25.32 -3.75
N LYS A 393 -23.83 24.08 -4.24
CA LYS A 393 -24.66 23.02 -3.64
C LYS A 393 -23.98 21.66 -3.60
N ARG A 394 -23.00 21.41 -4.45
CA ARG A 394 -22.33 20.10 -4.58
C ARG A 394 -20.83 20.21 -4.29
N ALA A 395 -20.37 19.39 -3.36
CA ALA A 395 -18.96 19.12 -3.11
C ALA A 395 -18.75 17.60 -3.06
N HIS A 396 -17.57 17.15 -3.45
CA HIS A 396 -17.14 15.77 -3.38
C HIS A 396 -15.97 15.65 -2.41
N TRP A 397 -16.11 14.80 -1.40
CA TRP A 397 -15.05 14.43 -0.50
C TRP A 397 -14.54 13.03 -0.86
N SER A 398 -13.22 12.89 -0.92
CA SER A 398 -12.53 11.60 -1.04
C SER A 398 -11.36 11.57 -0.08
N TRP A 399 -11.11 10.43 0.54
CA TRP A 399 -9.90 10.16 1.31
C TRP A 399 -9.13 9.05 0.61
N HIS A 400 -7.82 9.21 0.50
CA HIS A 400 -6.93 8.33 -0.24
C HIS A 400 -5.85 7.86 0.72
N ARG A 401 -5.83 6.55 1.01
CA ARG A 401 -4.73 5.95 1.77
C ARG A 401 -3.45 5.98 0.94
N ASN A 402 -2.29 6.11 1.57
CA ASN A 402 -0.99 6.13 0.91
C ASN A 402 -0.63 4.81 0.20
N ASN A 403 -1.26 3.70 0.60
CA ASN A 403 -1.11 2.42 -0.08
C ASN A 403 -2.02 2.28 -1.30
N ASP A 404 -3.03 3.15 -1.44
CA ASP A 404 -3.75 3.30 -2.70
C ASP A 404 -2.82 4.15 -3.56
N SER A 405 -2.25 3.57 -4.60
CA SER A 405 -1.38 4.30 -5.50
C SER A 405 -2.26 5.11 -6.45
N ASN A 406 -2.41 6.41 -6.20
CA ASN A 406 -2.87 7.44 -7.15
C ASN A 406 -3.91 6.96 -8.18
N SER A 407 -5.15 6.62 -7.81
CA SER A 407 -6.21 6.28 -8.78
C SER A 407 -5.65 5.53 -10.02
N LEU A 408 -4.87 4.48 -9.79
CA LEU A 408 -4.39 3.67 -10.89
C LEU A 408 -5.62 3.14 -11.60
N LEU A 409 -5.70 3.31 -12.92
CA LEU A 409 -6.69 2.64 -13.74
C LEU A 409 -6.51 1.10 -13.69
N ALA A 410 -5.54 0.58 -12.95
CA ALA A 410 -5.23 -0.83 -12.71
C ALA A 410 -4.58 -1.00 -11.31
N ASP A 411 -5.32 -1.55 -10.35
CA ASP A 411 -4.97 -1.66 -8.92
C ASP A 411 -4.01 -2.84 -8.61
N GLU A 412 -3.98 -3.85 -9.49
CA GLU A 412 -3.23 -5.10 -9.30
C GLU A 412 -2.65 -5.62 -10.61
N VAL A 413 -1.48 -5.15 -11.06
CA VAL A 413 -0.86 -5.65 -12.30
C VAL A 413 0.08 -6.82 -12.03
N HIS A 414 -0.20 -7.97 -12.65
CA HIS A 414 0.73 -9.09 -12.72
C HIS A 414 0.84 -9.69 -14.12
N ILE A 415 1.96 -10.35 -14.40
CA ILE A 415 2.19 -11.02 -15.69
C ILE A 415 2.49 -12.50 -15.49
N SER A 416 2.10 -13.33 -16.46
CA SER A 416 2.38 -14.77 -16.50
C SER A 416 2.73 -15.22 -17.91
N LEU A 417 3.28 -16.43 -18.05
CA LEU A 417 3.49 -17.04 -19.37
C LEU A 417 2.15 -17.50 -19.96
N ALA A 418 1.96 -17.31 -21.26
CA ALA A 418 0.72 -17.64 -21.97
C ALA A 418 1.00 -18.46 -23.23
N GLY A 419 2.00 -19.33 -23.17
CA GLY A 419 2.55 -20.08 -24.29
C GLY A 419 3.99 -19.69 -24.61
N LYS A 420 4.52 -20.26 -25.70
CA LYS A 420 5.96 -20.24 -26.02
C LYS A 420 6.56 -18.83 -26.22
N ASP A 421 5.81 -17.94 -26.83
CA ASP A 421 6.23 -16.58 -27.20
C ASP A 421 5.18 -15.52 -26.82
N HIS A 422 4.25 -15.87 -25.94
CA HIS A 422 3.20 -14.99 -25.46
C HIS A 422 3.26 -14.84 -23.95
N MET A 423 2.92 -13.64 -23.47
CA MET A 423 2.73 -13.35 -22.05
C MET A 423 1.26 -13.00 -21.83
N ARG A 424 0.75 -13.22 -20.62
CA ARG A 424 -0.53 -12.66 -20.19
C ARG A 424 -0.24 -11.53 -19.23
N VAL A 425 -0.91 -10.41 -19.45
CA VAL A 425 -0.99 -9.31 -18.51
C VAL A 425 -2.37 -9.38 -17.88
N THR A 426 -2.39 -9.49 -16.56
CA THR A 426 -3.62 -9.42 -15.78
C THR A 426 -3.62 -8.14 -14.97
N TYR A 427 -4.77 -7.48 -14.90
CA TYR A 427 -4.95 -6.29 -14.08
C TYR A 427 -6.38 -6.15 -13.57
N THR A 428 -6.57 -5.56 -12.38
CA THR A 428 -7.89 -5.32 -11.77
C THR A 428 -8.25 -3.84 -11.80
N THR A 429 -9.50 -3.49 -12.10
CA THR A 429 -9.95 -2.09 -12.14
C THR A 429 -11.28 -1.91 -11.40
N ASP A 430 -11.41 -0.84 -10.62
CA ASP A 430 -12.68 -0.51 -9.96
C ASP A 430 -13.71 0.09 -10.93
N ASP A 431 -13.25 0.75 -12.01
CA ASP A 431 -14.14 1.26 -13.06
C ASP A 431 -14.53 0.14 -14.05
N LEU A 432 -15.79 -0.27 -13.99
CA LEU A 432 -16.36 -1.30 -14.87
C LEU A 432 -16.32 -0.94 -16.37
N ASN A 433 -16.15 0.33 -16.72
CA ASN A 433 -16.09 0.81 -18.11
C ASN A 433 -14.70 0.69 -18.73
N VAL A 434 -13.67 0.35 -17.96
CA VAL A 434 -12.32 0.17 -18.51
C VAL A 434 -12.29 -0.98 -19.51
N ALA A 435 -11.65 -0.73 -20.65
CA ALA A 435 -11.50 -1.72 -21.71
C ALA A 435 -10.45 -2.77 -21.32
N SER A 436 -10.72 -4.05 -21.59
CA SER A 436 -9.76 -5.15 -21.48
C SER A 436 -8.75 -5.07 -22.63
N MET A 437 -7.67 -4.32 -22.45
CA MET A 437 -6.66 -4.13 -23.48
C MET A 437 -5.30 -3.73 -22.91
N VAL A 438 -4.24 -4.11 -23.65
CA VAL A 438 -2.86 -3.74 -23.35
C VAL A 438 -2.21 -3.16 -24.59
N GLU A 439 -1.54 -2.02 -24.41
CA GLU A 439 -0.69 -1.40 -25.40
C GLU A 439 0.76 -1.63 -24.98
N TYR A 440 1.61 -2.09 -25.89
CA TYR A 440 2.98 -2.47 -25.57
C TYR A 440 3.95 -2.21 -26.73
N GLY A 441 5.22 -2.06 -26.38
CA GLY A 441 6.30 -1.83 -27.34
C GLY A 441 7.69 -1.97 -26.72
N LYS A 442 8.74 -1.76 -27.52
CA LYS A 442 10.14 -1.94 -27.06
C LYS A 442 10.80 -0.69 -26.50
N HIS A 443 10.13 0.45 -26.58
CA HIS A 443 10.67 1.73 -26.16
C HIS A 443 9.71 2.40 -25.16
N PRO A 444 10.24 3.11 -24.15
CA PRO A 444 9.41 3.87 -23.21
C PRO A 444 8.45 4.82 -23.94
N LYS A 445 7.21 4.84 -23.48
CA LYS A 445 6.06 5.62 -23.95
C LYS A 445 5.77 5.48 -25.45
N LYS A 446 6.24 4.39 -26.07
CA LYS A 446 5.99 4.07 -27.49
C LYS A 446 5.44 2.66 -27.62
N TYR A 447 4.12 2.58 -27.78
CA TYR A 447 3.39 1.33 -27.90
C TYR A 447 3.01 1.10 -29.37
N ASP A 448 3.80 0.30 -30.08
CA ASP A 448 3.57 -0.04 -31.48
C ASP A 448 2.57 -1.18 -31.67
N LYS A 449 2.19 -1.85 -30.57
CA LYS A 449 1.20 -2.93 -30.56
C LYS A 449 0.10 -2.66 -29.55
N LYS A 450 -1.10 -3.13 -29.87
CA LYS A 450 -2.29 -3.09 -29.03
C LYS A 450 -3.04 -4.41 -29.16
N THR A 451 -3.46 -4.98 -28.04
CA THR A 451 -4.19 -6.25 -27.99
C THR A 451 -5.36 -6.13 -27.04
N ALA A 452 -6.54 -6.58 -27.45
CA ALA A 452 -7.70 -6.73 -26.59
C ALA A 452 -7.64 -8.07 -25.84
N GLY A 453 -8.25 -8.14 -24.66
CA GLY A 453 -8.38 -9.36 -23.90
C GLY A 453 -9.78 -9.52 -23.32
N GLU A 454 -9.89 -10.43 -22.37
CA GLU A 454 -11.14 -10.78 -21.70
C GLU A 454 -11.18 -10.13 -20.32
N SER A 455 -12.35 -10.07 -19.70
CA SER A 455 -12.49 -9.69 -18.30
C SER A 455 -13.49 -10.56 -17.58
N THR A 456 -13.26 -10.76 -16.30
CA THR A 456 -14.16 -11.44 -15.37
C THR A 456 -14.36 -10.56 -14.13
N SER A 457 -15.32 -10.92 -13.30
CA SER A 457 -15.47 -10.43 -11.93
C SER A 457 -16.10 -11.54 -11.11
N TYR A 458 -15.93 -11.47 -9.80
CA TYR A 458 -16.51 -12.47 -8.92
C TYR A 458 -17.11 -11.84 -7.67
N THR A 459 -18.25 -12.39 -7.26
CA THR A 459 -18.91 -12.06 -6.00
C THR A 459 -18.66 -13.17 -5.00
N TYR A 460 -18.36 -12.80 -3.76
CA TYR A 460 -18.21 -13.70 -2.63
C TYR A 460 -18.90 -13.05 -1.41
N PHE A 461 -20.09 -13.55 -1.04
CA PHE A 461 -20.98 -12.88 -0.07
C PHE A 461 -21.25 -11.40 -0.42
N PHE A 462 -20.85 -10.49 0.46
CA PHE A 462 -21.01 -9.04 0.32
C PHE A 462 -19.84 -8.38 -0.42
N TYR A 463 -18.82 -9.17 -0.78
CA TYR A 463 -17.68 -8.69 -1.55
C TYR A 463 -17.94 -8.87 -3.04
N ASN A 464 -17.66 -7.82 -3.82
CA ASN A 464 -17.54 -7.88 -5.26
C ASN A 464 -16.12 -7.48 -5.63
N SER A 465 -15.45 -8.28 -6.43
CA SER A 465 -14.17 -7.88 -7.00
C SER A 465 -14.35 -6.70 -7.94
N GLY A 466 -13.28 -5.93 -8.13
CA GLY A 466 -13.14 -5.11 -9.33
C GLY A 466 -13.23 -5.97 -10.61
N LYS A 467 -13.22 -5.31 -11.77
CA LYS A 467 -13.15 -5.98 -13.06
C LYS A 467 -11.73 -6.49 -13.27
N ILE A 468 -11.57 -7.80 -13.37
CA ILE A 468 -10.27 -8.46 -13.57
C ILE A 468 -10.10 -8.72 -15.05
N HIS A 469 -9.05 -8.18 -15.66
CA HIS A 469 -8.77 -8.25 -17.09
C HIS A 469 -7.65 -9.23 -17.37
N HIS A 470 -7.78 -10.06 -18.40
CA HIS A 470 -6.72 -10.96 -18.85
C HIS A 470 -6.42 -10.70 -20.33
N VAL A 471 -5.22 -10.18 -20.61
CA VAL A 471 -4.80 -9.82 -21.97
C VAL A 471 -3.58 -10.60 -22.38
N LYS A 472 -3.73 -11.49 -23.36
CA LYS A 472 -2.64 -12.28 -23.94
C LYS A 472 -1.91 -11.45 -25.01
N ILE A 473 -0.67 -11.05 -24.75
CA ILE A 473 0.17 -10.26 -25.64
C ILE A 473 1.25 -11.12 -26.31
N GLY A 474 1.50 -10.89 -27.59
CA GLY A 474 2.50 -11.59 -28.37
C GLY A 474 2.15 -11.70 -29.86
N PRO A 475 2.99 -12.40 -30.65
CA PRO A 475 4.25 -13.02 -30.23
C PRO A 475 5.35 -11.99 -29.88
N LEU A 476 6.18 -12.34 -28.90
CA LEU A 476 7.24 -11.51 -28.34
C LEU A 476 8.63 -12.12 -28.61
N LYS A 477 9.65 -11.26 -28.70
CA LYS A 477 11.03 -11.74 -28.80
C LYS A 477 11.53 -12.21 -27.42
N PRO A 478 12.24 -13.34 -27.31
CA PRO A 478 12.88 -13.77 -26.05
C PRO A 478 13.94 -12.78 -25.57
N ASN A 479 14.25 -12.81 -24.26
CA ASN A 479 15.26 -11.96 -23.62
C ASN A 479 15.19 -10.47 -24.02
N THR A 480 13.96 -9.95 -24.16
CA THR A 480 13.70 -8.60 -24.67
C THR A 480 12.84 -7.83 -23.68
N LYS A 481 13.24 -6.60 -23.38
CA LYS A 481 12.45 -5.68 -22.55
C LYS A 481 11.29 -5.10 -23.36
N TYR A 482 10.10 -5.15 -22.80
CA TYR A 482 8.89 -4.54 -23.32
C TYR A 482 8.32 -3.57 -22.28
N TYR A 483 7.82 -2.44 -22.76
CA TYR A 483 7.07 -1.45 -22.00
C TYR A 483 5.61 -1.63 -22.34
N TYR A 484 4.72 -1.50 -21.35
CA TYR A 484 3.30 -1.71 -21.56
C TYR A 484 2.45 -0.84 -20.63
N ARG A 485 1.21 -0.58 -21.03
CA ARG A 485 0.17 0.00 -20.19
C ARG A 485 -1.16 -0.71 -20.38
N CYS A 486 -1.95 -0.75 -19.32
CA CYS A 486 -3.24 -1.43 -19.25
C CYS A 486 -4.39 -0.44 -19.53
N GLY A 487 -5.57 -0.93 -19.92
CA GLY A 487 -6.80 -0.12 -20.01
C GLY A 487 -6.86 0.95 -21.11
N GLY A 488 -5.80 1.11 -21.92
CA GLY A 488 -5.68 2.15 -22.96
C GLY A 488 -5.21 3.51 -22.46
N HIS A 489 -5.20 3.72 -21.15
CA HIS A 489 -4.75 4.92 -20.44
C HIS A 489 -4.21 4.48 -19.07
N GLY A 490 -3.18 5.12 -18.53
CA GLY A 490 -2.59 4.73 -17.22
C GLY A 490 -1.07 4.73 -17.21
N ASP A 491 -0.51 4.24 -16.08
CA ASP A 491 0.93 4.16 -15.85
C ASP A 491 1.63 3.17 -16.78
N GLU A 492 2.92 3.42 -16.99
CA GLU A 492 3.76 2.55 -17.82
C GLU A 492 4.52 1.57 -16.93
N PHE A 493 4.36 0.29 -17.25
CA PHE A 493 5.11 -0.81 -16.67
C PHE A 493 6.15 -1.30 -17.67
N SER A 494 7.09 -2.13 -17.20
CA SER A 494 8.00 -2.84 -18.10
C SER A 494 8.37 -4.21 -17.57
N PHE A 495 8.45 -5.18 -18.48
CA PHE A 495 8.90 -6.53 -18.17
C PHE A 495 9.97 -6.99 -19.16
N LYS A 496 10.68 -8.05 -18.81
CA LYS A 496 11.64 -8.72 -19.67
C LYS A 496 11.14 -10.12 -19.96
N THR A 497 11.01 -10.49 -21.24
CA THR A 497 10.67 -11.87 -21.62
C THR A 497 11.80 -12.82 -21.21
N PRO A 498 11.49 -14.06 -20.78
CA PRO A 498 12.52 -15.04 -20.48
C PRO A 498 13.42 -15.35 -21.70
N PRO A 499 14.63 -15.89 -21.47
CA PRO A 499 15.49 -16.33 -22.55
C PRO A 499 14.91 -17.58 -23.25
N SER A 500 15.28 -17.78 -24.52
CA SER A 500 14.88 -18.98 -25.28
C SER A 500 15.86 -20.15 -25.14
N LYS A 501 16.96 -19.96 -24.43
CA LYS A 501 18.04 -20.93 -24.21
C LYS A 501 18.64 -20.70 -22.83
N PHE A 502 19.35 -21.70 -22.31
CA PHE A 502 20.13 -21.57 -21.09
C PHE A 502 21.17 -20.43 -21.14
N PRO A 503 21.54 -19.85 -19.98
CA PRO A 503 21.01 -20.14 -18.64
C PRO A 503 19.61 -19.56 -18.43
N ILE A 504 18.85 -20.15 -17.51
CA ILE A 504 17.59 -19.60 -17.00
C ILE A 504 17.57 -19.73 -15.48
N GLU A 505 16.99 -18.73 -14.81
CA GLU A 505 16.87 -18.70 -13.36
C GLU A 505 15.41 -18.56 -12.91
N PHE A 506 14.99 -19.48 -12.03
CA PHE A 506 13.68 -19.46 -11.39
C PHE A 506 13.83 -19.00 -9.93
N ALA A 507 13.00 -18.06 -9.50
CA ALA A 507 12.73 -17.82 -8.08
C ALA A 507 11.60 -18.75 -7.61
N VAL A 508 11.71 -19.31 -6.41
CA VAL A 508 10.70 -20.23 -5.86
C VAL A 508 10.42 -19.85 -4.41
N ALA A 509 9.16 -19.64 -4.06
CA ALA A 509 8.70 -19.48 -2.68
C ALA A 509 7.22 -19.85 -2.61
N GLY A 510 6.82 -20.71 -1.67
CA GLY A 510 5.42 -21.07 -1.38
C GLY A 510 4.86 -20.30 -0.21
N ASP A 511 3.53 -20.35 -0.02
CA ASP A 511 2.92 -20.05 1.28
C ASP A 511 3.24 -18.62 1.74
N LEU A 512 3.07 -17.67 0.81
CA LEU A 512 3.55 -16.30 0.96
C LEU A 512 2.74 -15.53 2.00
N GLY A 513 1.41 -15.48 1.87
CA GLY A 513 0.56 -14.63 2.70
C GLY A 513 0.92 -13.16 2.59
N GLN A 514 0.69 -12.40 3.67
CA GLN A 514 0.78 -10.93 3.68
C GLN A 514 1.32 -10.38 5.01
N THR A 515 2.52 -10.81 5.40
CA THR A 515 3.18 -10.33 6.62
C THR A 515 4.47 -9.58 6.29
N ASP A 516 5.10 -8.98 7.31
CA ASP A 516 6.45 -8.42 7.20
C ASP A 516 7.47 -9.45 6.68
N TRP A 517 7.31 -10.73 7.01
CA TRP A 517 8.17 -11.78 6.49
C TRP A 517 7.93 -12.02 5.00
N THR A 518 6.69 -11.94 4.53
CA THR A 518 6.39 -11.95 3.10
C THR A 518 7.07 -10.79 2.38
N VAL A 519 6.93 -9.57 2.90
CA VAL A 519 7.57 -8.37 2.33
C VAL A 519 9.09 -8.57 2.24
N ARG A 520 9.70 -9.11 3.30
CA ARG A 520 11.14 -9.42 3.32
C ARG A 520 11.50 -10.49 2.28
N THR A 521 10.75 -11.58 2.18
CA THR A 521 10.95 -12.62 1.17
C THR A 521 10.93 -12.01 -0.24
N LEU A 522 9.92 -11.21 -0.56
CA LEU A 522 9.77 -10.56 -1.86
C LEU A 522 10.88 -9.54 -2.15
N ASP A 523 11.27 -8.73 -1.15
CA ASP A 523 12.37 -7.77 -1.30
C ASP A 523 13.71 -8.47 -1.57
N GLN A 524 13.98 -9.58 -0.88
CA GLN A 524 15.19 -10.37 -1.10
C GLN A 524 15.21 -11.03 -2.48
N ILE A 525 14.07 -11.52 -2.96
CA ILE A 525 13.94 -12.03 -4.33
C ILE A 525 14.19 -10.90 -5.34
N ARG A 526 13.61 -9.72 -5.12
CA ARG A 526 13.76 -8.54 -5.99
C ARG A 526 15.20 -8.04 -6.12
N LYS A 527 16.03 -8.23 -5.09
CA LYS A 527 17.44 -7.79 -5.07
C LYS A 527 18.34 -8.51 -6.08
N ARG A 528 17.88 -9.62 -6.70
CA ARG A 528 18.69 -10.42 -7.63
C ARG A 528 17.87 -10.88 -8.82
N ASP A 529 18.41 -10.72 -10.03
CA ASP A 529 17.69 -10.99 -11.29
C ASP A 529 17.24 -12.46 -11.41
N PHE A 530 16.00 -12.67 -11.82
CA PHE A 530 15.43 -13.98 -12.15
C PHE A 530 14.54 -13.84 -13.39
N ASP A 531 14.26 -14.94 -14.07
CA ASP A 531 13.48 -14.95 -15.31
C ASP A 531 12.02 -15.32 -15.10
N VAL A 532 11.73 -16.25 -14.18
CA VAL A 532 10.38 -16.75 -13.87
C VAL A 532 10.21 -17.00 -12.37
N PHE A 533 9.06 -16.67 -11.80
CA PHE A 533 8.70 -16.97 -10.42
C PHE A 533 7.78 -18.20 -10.37
N LEU A 534 8.08 -19.17 -9.50
CA LEU A 534 7.24 -20.34 -9.23
C LEU A 534 6.67 -20.25 -7.81
N LEU A 535 5.34 -20.31 -7.69
CA LEU A 535 4.62 -20.20 -6.41
C LEU A 535 3.78 -21.48 -6.17
N PRO A 536 4.25 -22.42 -5.33
CA PRO A 536 3.56 -23.69 -5.04
C PRO A 536 2.36 -23.52 -4.08
N GLY A 537 1.37 -22.72 -4.43
CA GLY A 537 0.11 -22.57 -3.68
C GLY A 537 0.20 -21.75 -2.40
N ASP A 538 -0.96 -21.56 -1.77
CA ASP A 538 -1.20 -20.73 -0.59
C ASP A 538 -0.71 -19.29 -0.79
N LEU A 539 -1.49 -18.55 -1.58
CA LEU A 539 -1.14 -17.24 -2.07
C LEU A 539 -1.43 -16.16 -1.01
N SER A 540 -2.70 -15.80 -0.83
CA SER A 540 -3.10 -14.60 -0.09
C SER A 540 -3.41 -14.84 1.38
N TYR A 541 -3.73 -16.09 1.76
CA TYR A 541 -4.34 -16.46 3.05
C TYR A 541 -5.62 -15.66 3.34
N ALA A 542 -6.38 -15.33 2.28
CA ALA A 542 -7.64 -14.62 2.42
C ALA A 542 -8.65 -15.44 3.22
N ASP A 543 -8.65 -16.78 3.06
CA ASP A 543 -9.47 -17.71 3.83
C ASP A 543 -10.91 -17.23 3.95
N THR A 544 -11.51 -16.92 2.79
CA THR A 544 -12.86 -16.37 2.63
C THR A 544 -13.02 -14.86 2.91
N HIS A 545 -12.04 -14.18 3.52
CA HIS A 545 -12.00 -12.72 3.66
C HIS A 545 -11.40 -12.05 2.43
N GLN A 546 -12.22 -11.89 1.39
CA GLN A 546 -11.79 -11.50 0.05
C GLN A 546 -10.97 -10.22 -0.12
N PRO A 547 -11.14 -9.14 0.66
CA PRO A 547 -10.29 -7.95 0.53
C PRO A 547 -8.79 -8.26 0.67
N LEU A 548 -8.42 -9.36 1.31
CA LEU A 548 -7.03 -9.81 1.39
C LEU A 548 -6.46 -10.26 0.04
N TRP A 549 -7.28 -10.69 -0.92
CA TRP A 549 -6.79 -10.92 -2.27
C TRP A 549 -6.39 -9.61 -2.96
N ASP A 550 -7.12 -8.52 -2.71
CA ASP A 550 -6.82 -7.21 -3.30
C ASP A 550 -5.52 -6.65 -2.74
N SER A 551 -5.37 -6.67 -1.41
CA SER A 551 -4.13 -6.24 -0.77
C SER A 551 -2.93 -7.11 -1.16
N PHE A 552 -3.14 -8.41 -1.40
CA PHE A 552 -2.09 -9.31 -1.88
C PHE A 552 -1.66 -8.94 -3.30
N GLY A 553 -2.62 -8.68 -4.20
CA GLY A 553 -2.33 -8.24 -5.56
C GLY A 553 -1.50 -6.94 -5.58
N ARG A 554 -1.88 -5.95 -4.76
CA ARG A 554 -1.14 -4.69 -4.60
C ARG A 554 0.26 -4.90 -4.02
N LEU A 555 0.39 -5.77 -3.02
CA LEU A 555 1.69 -6.14 -2.44
C LEU A 555 2.63 -6.72 -3.50
N LEU A 556 2.10 -7.60 -4.36
CA LEU A 556 2.88 -8.27 -5.39
C LEU A 556 3.22 -7.39 -6.60
N GLU A 557 2.40 -6.39 -6.92
CA GLU A 557 2.47 -5.62 -8.18
C GLU A 557 3.89 -5.13 -8.51
N THR A 558 4.62 -4.63 -7.51
CA THR A 558 5.98 -4.10 -7.69
C THR A 558 6.96 -5.12 -8.29
N LEU A 559 6.72 -6.41 -8.07
CA LEU A 559 7.52 -7.50 -8.62
C LEU A 559 6.77 -8.22 -9.75
N ALA A 560 5.48 -8.48 -9.58
CA ALA A 560 4.64 -9.26 -10.48
C ALA A 560 4.32 -8.56 -11.81
N SER A 561 4.40 -7.23 -11.88
CA SER A 561 4.32 -6.49 -13.14
C SER A 561 5.60 -6.60 -14.00
N THR A 562 6.70 -7.14 -13.46
CA THR A 562 8.02 -7.07 -14.10
C THR A 562 8.59 -8.41 -14.56
N ARG A 563 8.11 -9.52 -14.01
CA ARG A 563 8.54 -10.90 -14.31
C ARG A 563 7.33 -11.85 -14.30
N PRO A 564 7.31 -12.92 -15.10
CA PRO A 564 6.21 -13.88 -15.11
C PRO A 564 6.12 -14.68 -13.81
N TRP A 565 4.91 -14.74 -13.25
CA TRP A 565 4.53 -15.57 -12.10
C TRP A 565 3.71 -16.76 -12.58
N MET A 566 4.14 -17.96 -12.18
CA MET A 566 3.46 -19.22 -12.46
C MET A 566 3.05 -19.83 -11.13
N VAL A 567 1.74 -19.92 -10.91
CA VAL A 567 1.15 -20.28 -9.62
C VAL A 567 0.32 -21.55 -9.75
N THR A 568 0.28 -22.39 -8.72
CA THR A 568 -0.71 -23.47 -8.56
C THR A 568 -1.54 -23.19 -7.32
N GLU A 569 -2.61 -23.94 -7.10
CA GLU A 569 -3.47 -23.83 -5.92
C GLU A 569 -2.87 -24.54 -4.69
N GLY A 570 -3.11 -23.97 -3.52
CA GLY A 570 -2.98 -24.63 -2.21
C GLY A 570 -4.34 -24.83 -1.53
N ASN A 571 -4.34 -25.27 -0.28
CA ASN A 571 -5.61 -25.45 0.44
C ASN A 571 -6.27 -24.13 0.81
N HIS A 572 -5.51 -23.05 1.00
CA HIS A 572 -6.06 -21.74 1.33
C HIS A 572 -6.84 -21.13 0.16
N GLU A 573 -6.62 -21.60 -1.07
CA GLU A 573 -7.39 -21.18 -2.25
C GLU A 573 -8.71 -21.92 -2.43
N ILE A 574 -8.99 -22.99 -1.66
CA ILE A 574 -10.23 -23.77 -1.81
C ILE A 574 -11.45 -22.86 -1.61
N GLU A 575 -11.44 -22.03 -0.57
CA GLU A 575 -12.47 -21.02 -0.25
C GLU A 575 -13.92 -21.49 -0.50
N SER A 576 -14.24 -22.70 -0.05
CA SER A 576 -15.55 -23.30 -0.29
C SER A 576 -16.57 -22.92 0.78
N PHE A 577 -17.78 -22.53 0.39
CA PHE A 577 -18.91 -22.35 1.31
C PHE A 577 -20.11 -23.27 0.98
N GLN A 578 -20.93 -23.56 2.00
CA GLN A 578 -22.21 -24.27 1.85
C GLN A 578 -23.30 -23.30 1.34
N THR A 579 -23.28 -22.97 0.06
CA THR A 579 -24.48 -22.51 -0.66
C THR A 579 -24.80 -23.48 -1.79
N ASN A 580 -25.97 -23.38 -2.41
CA ASN A 580 -26.47 -24.31 -3.43
C ASN A 580 -25.52 -24.49 -4.64
N ASP A 581 -24.57 -23.58 -4.86
CA ASP A 581 -23.50 -23.69 -5.84
C ASP A 581 -22.15 -23.83 -5.13
N HIS A 582 -21.73 -25.07 -4.81
CA HIS A 582 -20.42 -25.36 -4.24
C HIS A 582 -19.29 -25.08 -5.25
N ILE A 583 -18.87 -23.83 -5.40
CA ILE A 583 -17.77 -23.45 -6.31
C ILE A 583 -16.51 -23.17 -5.47
N SER A 584 -15.58 -24.13 -5.43
CA SER A 584 -14.24 -23.94 -4.83
C SER A 584 -13.31 -23.19 -5.79
N PHE A 585 -12.24 -22.58 -5.29
CA PHE A 585 -11.21 -21.89 -6.07
C PHE A 585 -11.71 -20.72 -6.92
N LYS A 586 -12.84 -20.11 -6.55
CA LYS A 586 -13.46 -19.02 -7.31
C LYS A 586 -12.52 -17.81 -7.47
N SER A 587 -11.96 -17.36 -6.35
CA SER A 587 -11.05 -16.21 -6.27
C SER A 587 -9.73 -16.48 -7.03
N TYR A 588 -9.16 -17.68 -6.83
CA TYR A 588 -7.98 -18.13 -7.58
C TYR A 588 -8.21 -18.12 -9.09
N ASN A 589 -9.27 -18.77 -9.57
CA ASN A 589 -9.55 -18.88 -11.01
C ASN A 589 -9.90 -17.54 -11.65
N ALA A 590 -10.48 -16.61 -10.90
CA ALA A 590 -10.77 -15.27 -11.39
C ALA A 590 -9.51 -14.40 -11.50
N ARG A 591 -8.56 -14.53 -10.56
CA ARG A 591 -7.36 -13.68 -10.50
C ARG A 591 -6.18 -14.22 -11.29
N TRP A 592 -6.00 -15.53 -11.33
CA TRP A 592 -4.80 -16.17 -11.88
C TRP A 592 -5.15 -17.08 -13.05
N LEU A 593 -5.30 -16.50 -14.26
CA LEU A 593 -5.54 -17.27 -15.47
C LEU A 593 -4.23 -17.81 -16.06
N MET A 594 -3.92 -19.05 -15.73
CA MET A 594 -2.72 -19.78 -16.10
C MET A 594 -2.87 -20.47 -17.47
N PRO A 595 -1.75 -20.87 -18.13
CA PRO A 595 -1.76 -21.41 -19.50
C PRO A 595 -2.31 -22.85 -19.61
N HIS A 596 -3.44 -23.14 -18.97
CA HIS A 596 -4.09 -24.44 -19.01
C HIS A 596 -4.58 -24.79 -20.42
N ALA A 597 -5.20 -23.84 -21.12
CA ALA A 597 -5.64 -24.06 -22.51
C ALA A 597 -4.46 -24.31 -23.45
N GLU A 598 -3.35 -23.56 -23.28
CA GLU A 598 -2.13 -23.73 -24.07
C GLU A 598 -1.40 -25.06 -23.80
N SER A 599 -1.60 -25.65 -22.62
CA SER A 599 -1.09 -26.97 -22.23
C SER A 599 -2.12 -28.09 -22.37
N LEU A 600 -3.25 -27.82 -23.03
CA LEU A 600 -4.34 -28.78 -23.24
C LEU A 600 -4.90 -29.39 -21.94
N SER A 601 -4.75 -28.68 -20.83
CA SER A 601 -5.42 -29.01 -19.57
C SER A 601 -6.85 -28.47 -19.59
N HIS A 602 -7.77 -29.24 -19.02
CA HIS A 602 -9.17 -28.83 -18.85
C HIS A 602 -9.40 -27.98 -17.60
N SER A 603 -8.36 -27.72 -16.79
CA SER A 603 -8.46 -26.99 -15.54
C SER A 603 -7.35 -25.97 -15.40
N ASN A 604 -7.68 -24.79 -14.91
CA ASN A 604 -6.72 -23.76 -14.54
C ASN A 604 -5.84 -24.14 -13.32
N LEU A 605 -6.20 -25.21 -12.60
CA LEU A 605 -5.54 -25.70 -11.39
C LEU A 605 -4.35 -26.65 -11.69
N TYR A 606 -4.21 -27.14 -12.92
CA TYR A 606 -3.04 -27.94 -13.30
C TYR A 606 -2.72 -27.69 -14.77
N TYR A 607 -1.46 -27.46 -15.10
CA TYR A 607 -1.04 -27.05 -16.45
C TYR A 607 0.47 -27.20 -16.60
N SER A 608 0.97 -27.06 -17.83
CA SER A 608 2.41 -27.11 -18.12
C SER A 608 2.86 -25.92 -18.97
N PHE A 609 4.16 -25.65 -18.98
CA PHE A 609 4.75 -24.64 -19.87
C PHE A 609 6.23 -24.94 -20.18
N ASP A 610 6.67 -24.46 -21.34
CA ASP A 610 8.07 -24.58 -21.80
C ASP A 610 8.77 -23.22 -21.77
N VAL A 611 9.96 -23.18 -21.19
CA VAL A 611 10.82 -22.00 -21.23
C VAL A 611 12.31 -22.37 -21.20
N ALA A 612 13.11 -21.80 -22.10
CA ALA A 612 14.56 -22.01 -22.20
C ALA A 612 15.06 -23.47 -22.26
N GLY A 613 14.22 -24.44 -22.63
CA GLY A 613 14.57 -25.88 -22.60
C GLY A 613 14.22 -26.59 -21.28
N VAL A 614 13.31 -26.00 -20.50
CA VAL A 614 12.74 -26.55 -19.29
C VAL A 614 11.24 -26.74 -19.54
N HIS A 615 10.75 -27.96 -19.37
CA HIS A 615 9.33 -28.25 -19.29
C HIS A 615 8.95 -28.25 -17.81
N THR A 616 8.00 -27.39 -17.43
CA THR A 616 7.54 -27.27 -16.05
C THR A 616 6.07 -27.68 -15.97
N VAL A 617 5.76 -28.62 -15.08
CA VAL A 617 4.40 -29.10 -14.79
C VAL A 617 3.95 -28.55 -13.44
N MET A 618 2.83 -27.86 -13.42
CA MET A 618 2.14 -27.39 -12.22
C MET A 618 0.99 -28.38 -11.94
N LEU A 619 1.06 -29.10 -10.81
CA LEU A 619 0.10 -30.12 -10.42
C LEU A 619 -0.82 -29.62 -9.33
N GLY A 620 -2.08 -29.98 -9.46
CA GLY A 620 -3.10 -29.63 -8.50
C GLY A 620 -3.20 -30.64 -7.36
N SER A 621 -2.83 -30.23 -6.14
CA SER A 621 -2.86 -31.11 -4.96
C SER A 621 -4.28 -31.33 -4.41
N TYR A 622 -5.21 -30.42 -4.69
CA TYR A 622 -6.59 -30.44 -4.19
C TYR A 622 -7.63 -30.67 -5.30
N THR A 623 -7.17 -31.13 -6.46
CA THR A 623 -8.03 -31.64 -7.54
C THR A 623 -7.86 -33.15 -7.67
N PRO A 624 -8.86 -33.89 -8.19
CA PRO A 624 -8.76 -35.34 -8.35
C PRO A 624 -7.51 -35.75 -9.13
N TYR A 625 -6.72 -36.68 -8.58
CA TYR A 625 -5.40 -37.10 -9.11
C TYR A 625 -5.28 -38.63 -9.27
N GLU A 626 -6.34 -39.37 -8.95
CA GLU A 626 -6.42 -40.81 -9.11
C GLU A 626 -6.32 -41.22 -10.59
N SER A 627 -5.99 -42.48 -10.86
CA SER A 627 -5.74 -42.98 -12.23
C SER A 627 -6.88 -42.81 -13.24
N HIS A 628 -8.09 -42.48 -12.78
CA HIS A 628 -9.26 -42.23 -13.61
C HIS A 628 -9.63 -40.74 -13.70
N SER A 629 -8.87 -39.85 -13.06
CA SER A 629 -9.12 -38.42 -13.07
C SER A 629 -8.61 -37.76 -14.34
N ASP A 630 -9.20 -36.61 -14.68
CA ASP A 630 -8.77 -35.79 -15.80
C ASP A 630 -7.30 -35.34 -15.64
N GLN A 631 -6.89 -34.95 -14.42
CA GLN A 631 -5.51 -34.55 -14.14
C GLN A 631 -4.52 -35.69 -14.42
N TYR A 632 -4.84 -36.93 -14.02
CA TYR A 632 -3.96 -38.08 -14.25
C TYR A 632 -3.79 -38.36 -15.75
N HIS A 633 -4.90 -38.41 -16.49
CA HIS A 633 -4.87 -38.65 -17.93
C HIS A 633 -4.17 -37.53 -18.69
N TRP A 634 -4.41 -36.27 -18.30
CA TRP A 634 -3.71 -35.12 -18.84
C TRP A 634 -2.21 -35.20 -18.58
N LEU A 635 -1.79 -35.42 -17.33
CA LEU A 635 -0.38 -35.54 -16.96
C LEU A 635 0.31 -36.67 -17.73
N GLN A 636 -0.34 -37.83 -17.83
CA GLN A 636 0.16 -38.95 -18.63
C GLN A 636 0.33 -38.55 -20.10
N ALA A 637 -0.62 -37.83 -20.69
CA ALA A 637 -0.54 -37.38 -22.07
C ALA A 637 0.55 -36.31 -22.28
N ASP A 638 0.66 -35.34 -21.39
CA ASP A 638 1.66 -34.26 -21.39
C ASP A 638 3.09 -34.83 -21.31
N LEU A 639 3.35 -35.71 -20.33
CA LEU A 639 4.64 -36.39 -20.18
C LEU A 639 5.00 -37.33 -21.34
N ARG A 640 4.01 -37.90 -22.04
CA ARG A 640 4.22 -38.76 -23.22
C ARG A 640 4.49 -37.95 -24.49
N LYS A 641 3.67 -36.93 -24.75
CA LYS A 641 3.56 -36.25 -26.04
C LYS A 641 4.43 -34.99 -26.12
N GLU A 642 4.42 -34.18 -25.08
CA GLU A 642 5.01 -32.83 -25.11
C GLU A 642 6.47 -32.83 -24.64
N VAL A 643 6.86 -33.81 -23.82
CA VAL A 643 8.23 -33.93 -23.32
C VAL A 643 9.15 -34.61 -24.33
N ASP A 644 9.58 -33.85 -25.34
CA ASP A 644 10.77 -34.17 -26.14
C ASP A 644 12.02 -33.70 -25.39
N ARG A 645 12.66 -34.61 -24.65
CA ARG A 645 13.89 -34.32 -23.88
C ARG A 645 15.09 -33.87 -24.73
N LYS A 646 15.00 -33.84 -26.07
CA LYS A 646 15.97 -33.15 -26.93
C LYS A 646 15.71 -31.65 -27.03
N LYS A 647 14.46 -31.22 -26.87
CA LYS A 647 14.02 -29.81 -26.85
C LYS A 647 13.97 -29.26 -25.42
N THR A 648 13.38 -30.02 -24.51
CA THR A 648 13.24 -29.71 -23.07
C THR A 648 14.04 -30.70 -22.24
N PRO A 649 15.38 -30.56 -22.19
CA PRO A 649 16.22 -31.48 -21.43
C PRO A 649 15.87 -31.54 -19.94
N TRP A 650 15.32 -30.48 -19.36
CA TRP A 650 14.90 -30.43 -17.96
C TRP A 650 13.39 -30.57 -17.81
N LEU A 651 12.98 -31.31 -16.78
CA LEU A 651 11.60 -31.53 -16.37
C LEU A 651 11.45 -31.18 -14.89
N VAL A 652 10.72 -30.10 -14.61
CA VAL A 652 10.44 -29.58 -13.26
C VAL A 652 8.98 -29.81 -12.93
N VAL A 653 8.67 -30.20 -11.69
CA VAL A 653 7.30 -30.29 -11.19
C VAL A 653 7.14 -29.35 -10.01
N VAL A 654 6.01 -28.66 -9.95
CA VAL A 654 5.58 -27.81 -8.83
C VAL A 654 4.20 -28.28 -8.40
N MET A 655 4.00 -28.44 -7.09
CA MET A 655 2.73 -28.82 -6.49
C MET A 655 2.61 -28.16 -5.11
N HIS A 656 1.49 -28.27 -4.42
CA HIS A 656 1.39 -27.69 -3.08
C HIS A 656 1.79 -28.68 -1.97
N THR A 657 1.19 -29.87 -1.93
CA THR A 657 1.39 -30.81 -0.80
C THR A 657 2.68 -31.64 -0.95
N PRO A 658 3.67 -31.54 -0.04
CA PRO A 658 4.90 -32.30 -0.11
C PRO A 658 4.68 -33.79 0.20
N TRP A 659 5.33 -34.67 -0.58
CA TRP A 659 5.19 -36.13 -0.40
C TRP A 659 6.11 -36.72 0.68
N TYR A 660 7.23 -36.05 0.95
CA TYR A 660 8.34 -36.63 1.74
C TYR A 660 8.67 -35.88 3.03
N SER A 661 8.04 -34.72 3.27
CA SER A 661 8.31 -33.86 4.44
C SER A 661 8.41 -34.67 5.74
N THR A 662 9.48 -34.42 6.51
CA THR A 662 9.70 -35.04 7.82
C THR A 662 9.22 -34.17 8.97
N ASN A 663 8.61 -33.03 8.67
CA ASN A 663 7.92 -32.22 9.67
C ASN A 663 6.71 -32.98 10.24
N LYS A 664 6.35 -32.70 11.49
CA LYS A 664 5.16 -33.27 12.12
C LYS A 664 3.89 -32.58 11.63
N ALA A 665 3.97 -31.32 11.23
CA ALA A 665 2.89 -30.65 10.50
C ALA A 665 2.67 -31.36 9.16
N HIS A 666 1.41 -31.69 8.84
CA HIS A 666 1.00 -32.34 7.58
C HIS A 666 1.73 -33.65 7.25
N TYR A 667 2.24 -34.36 8.27
CA TYR A 667 3.02 -35.58 8.04
C TYR A 667 2.18 -36.67 7.35
N GLY A 668 2.63 -37.08 6.16
CA GLY A 668 1.98 -38.15 5.38
C GLY A 668 0.72 -37.71 4.63
N GLU A 669 0.37 -36.42 4.65
CA GLU A 669 -0.81 -35.89 3.96
C GLU A 669 -0.74 -36.11 2.44
N GLY A 670 0.44 -35.94 1.86
CA GLY A 670 0.70 -36.18 0.42
C GLY A 670 0.81 -37.66 0.00
N GLU A 671 0.67 -38.63 0.91
CA GLU A 671 0.94 -40.05 0.61
C GLU A 671 0.01 -40.64 -0.46
N LYS A 672 -1.25 -40.21 -0.50
CA LYS A 672 -2.22 -40.66 -1.50
C LYS A 672 -1.83 -40.17 -2.90
N MET A 673 -1.52 -38.88 -3.03
CA MET A 673 -1.06 -38.28 -4.29
C MET A 673 0.26 -38.90 -4.74
N ARG A 674 1.23 -39.10 -3.83
CA ARG A 674 2.47 -39.83 -4.11
C ARG A 674 2.20 -41.21 -4.71
N SER A 675 1.33 -41.98 -4.06
CA SER A 675 1.01 -43.36 -4.49
C SER A 675 0.37 -43.40 -5.88
N ALA A 676 -0.41 -42.37 -6.25
CA ALA A 676 -1.01 -42.26 -7.57
C ALA A 676 0.00 -41.81 -8.65
N LEU A 677 0.77 -40.75 -8.38
CA LEU A 677 1.51 -40.02 -9.42
C LEU A 677 3.01 -40.30 -9.47
N GLU A 678 3.64 -40.74 -8.38
CA GLU A 678 5.11 -40.82 -8.31
C GLU A 678 5.71 -41.70 -9.40
N SER A 679 5.05 -42.82 -9.75
CA SER A 679 5.54 -43.71 -10.81
C SER A 679 5.48 -43.08 -12.20
N LEU A 680 4.57 -42.12 -12.46
CA LEU A 680 4.59 -41.35 -13.70
C LEU A 680 5.79 -40.39 -13.72
N LEU A 681 6.00 -39.65 -12.63
CA LEU A 681 7.10 -38.68 -12.51
C LEU A 681 8.47 -39.37 -12.60
N TYR A 682 8.64 -40.50 -11.92
CA TYR A 682 9.88 -41.28 -11.97
C TYR A 682 10.17 -41.80 -13.39
N ARG A 683 9.19 -42.39 -14.07
CA ARG A 683 9.37 -42.90 -15.43
C ARG A 683 9.60 -41.79 -16.46
N ALA A 684 9.01 -40.62 -16.25
CA ALA A 684 9.30 -39.42 -17.04
C ALA A 684 10.67 -38.81 -16.74
N GLN A 685 11.39 -39.31 -15.72
CA GLN A 685 12.68 -38.82 -15.25
C GLN A 685 12.60 -37.33 -14.90
N VAL A 686 11.62 -36.96 -14.06
CA VAL A 686 11.54 -35.62 -13.44
C VAL A 686 12.85 -35.34 -12.71
N ASP A 687 13.38 -34.13 -12.87
CA ASP A 687 14.66 -33.74 -12.29
C ASP A 687 14.50 -33.21 -10.86
N VAL A 688 13.50 -32.33 -10.65
CA VAL A 688 13.23 -31.71 -9.34
C VAL A 688 11.74 -31.45 -9.16
N VAL A 689 11.27 -31.63 -7.92
CA VAL A 689 9.89 -31.37 -7.49
C VAL A 689 9.92 -30.33 -6.36
N PHE A 690 9.17 -29.23 -6.54
CA PHE A 690 8.94 -28.22 -5.50
C PHE A 690 7.54 -28.38 -4.90
N ALA A 691 7.45 -28.29 -3.58
CA ALA A 691 6.19 -28.30 -2.84
C ALA A 691 6.18 -27.23 -1.73
N GLY A 692 5.02 -26.63 -1.46
CA GLY A 692 4.79 -25.67 -0.38
C GLY A 692 4.25 -26.36 0.88
N HIS A 693 3.15 -25.82 1.42
CA HIS A 693 2.25 -26.34 2.48
C HIS A 693 2.86 -26.40 3.88
N VAL A 694 3.99 -27.10 4.00
CA VAL A 694 4.65 -27.23 5.29
C VAL A 694 5.54 -26.01 5.47
N HIS A 695 5.24 -25.20 6.49
CA HIS A 695 5.93 -23.93 6.77
C HIS A 695 7.37 -24.07 7.26
N THR A 696 8.22 -24.65 6.42
CA THR A 696 9.62 -24.95 6.67
C THR A 696 10.32 -25.22 5.34
N TYR A 697 11.65 -25.11 5.34
CA TYR A 697 12.47 -25.60 4.24
C TYR A 697 12.96 -27.03 4.51
N GLU A 698 12.85 -27.92 3.52
CA GLU A 698 13.45 -29.27 3.57
C GLU A 698 13.83 -29.79 2.18
N ARG A 699 15.08 -30.21 2.00
CA ARG A 699 15.62 -30.81 0.78
C ARG A 699 15.96 -32.28 0.99
N PHE A 700 15.60 -33.10 0.01
CA PHE A 700 15.83 -34.53 0.01
C PHE A 700 16.92 -34.95 -0.99
N LYS A 701 17.44 -36.18 -0.82
CA LYS A 701 18.15 -36.88 -1.91
C LYS A 701 17.19 -37.11 -3.09
N PRO A 702 17.71 -37.46 -4.28
CA PRO A 702 16.96 -38.21 -5.28
C PRO A 702 16.25 -39.42 -4.64
N ILE A 703 14.93 -39.46 -4.71
CA ILE A 703 14.10 -40.48 -4.04
C ILE A 703 13.10 -41.07 -5.01
N TYR A 704 12.88 -42.37 -4.88
CA TYR A 704 11.74 -43.06 -5.45
C TYR A 704 11.21 -44.09 -4.46
N ASN A 705 9.90 -44.10 -4.26
CA ASN A 705 9.21 -45.08 -3.41
C ASN A 705 9.85 -45.20 -2.01
N LYS A 706 10.08 -44.04 -1.37
CA LYS A 706 10.69 -43.93 -0.02
C LYS A 706 12.09 -44.53 0.10
N LYS A 707 12.83 -44.64 -1.01
CA LYS A 707 14.23 -45.08 -1.03
C LYS A 707 15.08 -44.08 -1.81
N ALA A 708 16.32 -43.90 -1.38
CA ALA A 708 17.28 -43.12 -2.16
C ALA A 708 17.52 -43.84 -3.49
N ASP A 709 17.32 -43.13 -4.60
CA ASP A 709 17.50 -43.64 -5.95
C ASP A 709 18.08 -42.51 -6.81
N PRO A 710 19.30 -42.63 -7.34
CA PRO A 710 19.93 -41.58 -8.15
C PRO A 710 19.18 -41.27 -9.45
N CYS A 711 18.24 -42.13 -9.87
CA CYS A 711 17.38 -41.91 -11.02
C CYS A 711 16.04 -41.23 -10.67
N GLY A 712 15.74 -41.08 -9.37
CA GLY A 712 14.55 -40.38 -8.90
C GLY A 712 14.70 -38.86 -8.88
N PRO A 713 13.59 -38.12 -8.80
CA PRO A 713 13.62 -36.68 -8.65
C PRO A 713 14.15 -36.26 -7.27
N MET A 714 14.78 -35.08 -7.21
CA MET A 714 15.05 -34.38 -5.97
C MET A 714 13.78 -33.67 -5.50
N TYR A 715 13.35 -33.89 -4.26
CA TYR A 715 12.19 -33.20 -3.67
C TYR A 715 12.65 -32.07 -2.76
N ILE A 716 11.98 -30.92 -2.86
CA ILE A 716 12.21 -29.74 -2.03
C ILE A 716 10.86 -29.23 -1.52
N THR A 717 10.73 -29.13 -0.19
CA THR A 717 9.66 -28.43 0.50
C THR A 717 10.12 -27.00 0.77
N ILE A 718 9.31 -26.01 0.37
CA ILE A 718 9.59 -24.58 0.41
C ILE A 718 8.31 -23.77 0.75
N GLY A 719 7.58 -24.22 1.77
CA GLY A 719 6.38 -23.53 2.26
C GLY A 719 6.68 -22.41 3.27
N ASP A 720 7.91 -21.92 3.28
CA ASP A 720 8.44 -20.97 4.25
C ASP A 720 8.42 -19.52 3.75
N GLY A 721 7.43 -19.13 2.95
CA GLY A 721 7.36 -17.80 2.32
C GLY A 721 7.11 -16.63 3.26
N GLY A 722 6.52 -16.87 4.43
CA GLY A 722 6.31 -15.83 5.45
C GLY A 722 4.86 -15.58 5.83
N ASN A 723 3.93 -16.50 5.59
CA ASN A 723 2.54 -16.29 5.94
C ASN A 723 2.27 -16.15 7.47
N ARG A 724 1.03 -15.80 7.80
CA ARG A 724 0.57 -15.48 9.16
C ARG A 724 0.55 -16.66 10.13
N GLU A 725 0.53 -17.89 9.64
CA GLU A 725 0.43 -19.08 10.51
C GLU A 725 1.78 -19.45 11.16
N GLY A 726 2.88 -18.89 10.67
CA GLY A 726 4.19 -19.07 11.25
C GLY A 726 4.87 -20.39 10.88
N LEU A 727 6.08 -20.60 11.40
CA LEU A 727 6.94 -21.73 11.04
C LEU A 727 6.51 -23.05 11.70
N ALA A 728 6.58 -24.14 10.94
CA ALA A 728 6.43 -25.50 11.43
C ALA A 728 7.72 -25.98 12.11
N LEU A 729 7.85 -25.81 13.43
CA LEU A 729 9.12 -26.01 14.16
C LEU A 729 9.49 -27.47 14.49
N ARG A 730 8.61 -28.45 14.24
CA ARG A 730 8.72 -29.80 14.83
C ARG A 730 9.01 -30.88 13.79
N PHE A 731 10.27 -31.27 13.67
CA PHE A 731 10.66 -32.42 12.83
C PHE A 731 10.64 -33.77 13.55
N LYS A 732 10.45 -34.85 12.78
CA LYS A 732 10.68 -36.23 13.25
C LYS A 732 12.16 -36.45 13.59
N LYS A 733 12.39 -37.21 14.68
CA LYS A 733 13.70 -37.58 15.20
C LYS A 733 13.82 -39.11 15.29
N PRO A 734 14.99 -39.71 14.94
CA PRO A 734 16.14 -39.05 14.32
C PRO A 734 15.81 -38.55 12.89
N GLN A 735 16.68 -37.71 12.31
CA GLN A 735 16.53 -37.28 10.93
C GLN A 735 16.55 -38.50 10.00
N SER A 736 15.61 -38.53 9.04
CA SER A 736 15.64 -39.55 8.00
C SER A 736 16.92 -39.41 7.18
N PRO A 737 17.63 -40.49 6.84
CA PRO A 737 18.83 -40.43 5.98
C PRO A 737 18.53 -40.02 4.53
N LEU A 738 17.24 -39.86 4.20
CA LEU A 738 16.76 -39.35 2.92
C LEU A 738 16.62 -37.82 2.90
N SER A 739 16.45 -37.19 4.07
CA SER A 739 16.37 -35.74 4.26
C SER A 739 17.79 -35.20 4.41
N GLU A 740 18.25 -34.44 3.42
CA GLU A 740 19.63 -33.91 3.36
C GLU A 740 19.77 -32.67 4.23
N PHE A 741 18.81 -31.75 4.11
CA PHE A 741 18.81 -30.49 4.83
C PHE A 741 17.37 -30.15 5.23
N ARG A 742 17.19 -29.62 6.44
CA ARG A 742 15.90 -29.15 6.92
C ARG A 742 16.07 -28.03 7.93
N GLU A 743 15.32 -26.95 7.77
CA GLU A 743 15.38 -25.78 8.63
C GLU A 743 14.02 -25.11 8.72
N SER A 744 13.64 -24.69 9.93
CA SER A 744 12.46 -23.87 10.15
C SER A 744 12.91 -22.41 10.23
N SER A 745 12.92 -21.76 9.09
CA SER A 745 13.16 -20.33 8.92
C SER A 745 12.43 -19.89 7.68
N PHE A 746 12.00 -18.62 7.61
CA PHE A 746 11.40 -18.10 6.38
C PHE A 746 12.48 -17.87 5.33
N GLY A 747 12.13 -17.98 4.06
CA GLY A 747 13.12 -17.89 3.00
C GLY A 747 12.55 -18.01 1.60
N HIS A 748 13.48 -18.10 0.65
CA HIS A 748 13.16 -18.34 -0.75
C HIS A 748 14.27 -19.12 -1.44
N GLY A 749 13.93 -19.70 -2.57
CA GLY A 749 14.79 -20.55 -3.37
C GLY A 749 15.14 -19.95 -4.71
N ARG A 750 16.26 -20.40 -5.27
CA ARG A 750 16.70 -20.07 -6.62
C ARG A 750 17.17 -21.32 -7.34
N LEU A 751 16.50 -21.67 -8.43
CA LEU A 751 16.91 -22.73 -9.34
C LEU A 751 17.53 -22.11 -10.59
N ARG A 752 18.84 -22.25 -10.72
CA ARG A 752 19.59 -21.81 -11.90
C ARG A 752 19.94 -23.01 -12.77
N ILE A 753 19.30 -23.11 -13.93
CA ILE A 753 19.61 -24.15 -14.92
C ILE A 753 20.66 -23.60 -15.89
N ILE A 754 21.84 -24.20 -15.86
CA ILE A 754 23.07 -23.65 -16.48
C ILE A 754 23.16 -24.09 -17.93
N ASP A 755 22.89 -25.37 -18.20
CA ASP A 755 22.91 -25.97 -19.53
C ASP A 755 22.02 -27.22 -19.56
N HIS A 756 22.09 -28.01 -20.63
CA HIS A 756 21.28 -29.22 -20.80
C HIS A 756 21.59 -30.37 -19.82
N LYS A 757 22.59 -30.24 -18.95
CA LYS A 757 23.00 -31.28 -17.98
C LYS A 757 23.06 -30.78 -16.55
N ARG A 758 23.49 -29.53 -16.32
CA ARG A 758 23.81 -29.01 -14.98
C ARG A 758 22.81 -27.94 -14.51
N ALA A 759 22.41 -28.05 -13.26
CA ALA A 759 21.64 -27.05 -12.54
C ALA A 759 22.23 -26.80 -11.15
N HIS A 760 21.88 -25.66 -10.58
CA HIS A 760 22.26 -25.25 -9.24
C HIS A 760 21.01 -24.78 -8.48
N TRP A 761 20.81 -25.34 -7.31
CA TRP A 761 19.79 -24.92 -6.36
C TRP A 761 20.44 -24.21 -5.18
N SER A 762 19.83 -23.12 -4.73
CA SER A 762 20.19 -22.47 -3.46
C SER A 762 18.92 -22.02 -2.74
N TRP A 763 18.85 -22.25 -1.44
CA TRP A 763 17.84 -21.70 -0.54
C TRP A 763 18.47 -20.65 0.36
N HIS A 764 17.77 -19.52 0.46
CA HIS A 764 18.23 -18.31 1.13
C HIS A 764 17.30 -18.06 2.32
N ARG A 765 17.83 -18.22 3.54
CA ARG A 765 17.09 -17.88 4.76
C ARG A 765 16.95 -16.37 4.89
N ASN A 766 15.82 -15.88 5.39
CA ASN A 766 15.62 -14.49 5.73
C ASN A 766 16.15 -14.21 7.14
N ASN A 767 17.10 -13.27 7.28
CA ASN A 767 17.49 -12.68 8.57
C ASN A 767 17.01 -11.21 8.65
N ASP A 768 17.17 -10.57 9.81
CA ASP A 768 16.64 -9.23 10.10
C ASP A 768 17.06 -8.12 9.12
N GLU A 769 18.15 -8.27 8.35
CA GLU A 769 18.62 -7.26 7.39
C GLU A 769 19.02 -7.81 5.99
N MET A 770 19.39 -9.09 5.88
CA MET A 770 19.83 -9.72 4.61
C MET A 770 19.38 -11.18 4.51
N SER A 771 19.23 -11.69 3.29
CA SER A 771 19.13 -13.13 3.05
C SER A 771 20.52 -13.77 2.89
N SER A 772 20.73 -14.95 3.46
CA SER A 772 21.98 -15.71 3.33
C SER A 772 21.72 -17.10 2.75
N ILE A 773 22.63 -17.57 1.89
CA ILE A 773 22.59 -18.95 1.40
C ILE A 773 22.78 -19.87 2.60
N ALA A 774 21.76 -20.68 2.86
CA ALA A 774 21.70 -21.56 4.00
C ALA A 774 21.84 -23.02 3.57
N ASP A 775 21.43 -23.32 2.34
CA ASP A 775 21.59 -24.61 1.70
C ASP A 775 21.78 -24.42 0.20
N GLU A 776 22.64 -25.21 -0.41
CA GLU A 776 22.88 -25.19 -1.86
C GLU A 776 23.34 -26.55 -2.38
N VAL A 777 23.02 -26.86 -3.63
CA VAL A 777 23.47 -28.06 -4.30
C VAL A 777 23.58 -27.83 -5.81
N SER A 778 24.68 -28.28 -6.39
CA SER A 778 24.81 -28.42 -7.84
C SER A 778 24.52 -29.87 -8.22
N PHE A 779 23.66 -30.09 -9.21
CA PHE A 779 23.21 -31.43 -9.59
C PHE A 779 23.10 -31.57 -11.10
N GLU A 780 23.20 -32.82 -11.55
CA GLU A 780 23.01 -33.19 -12.95
C GLU A 780 21.64 -33.84 -13.16
N SER A 781 21.05 -33.61 -14.34
CA SER A 781 19.82 -34.29 -14.72
C SER A 781 20.02 -35.81 -14.71
N PRO A 782 19.18 -36.62 -14.03
CA PRO A 782 19.34 -38.07 -13.95
C PRO A 782 19.41 -38.77 -15.31
N ARG A 783 18.83 -38.15 -16.35
CA ARG A 783 18.87 -38.64 -17.74
C ARG A 783 20.27 -38.72 -18.34
N THR A 784 21.24 -38.02 -17.76
CA THR A 784 22.63 -37.98 -18.26
C THR A 784 23.45 -39.15 -17.74
N SER A 785 22.94 -39.85 -16.70
CA SER A 785 23.56 -41.04 -16.14
C SER A 785 23.26 -42.27 -16.99
N SER A 786 24.31 -42.94 -17.48
CA SER A 786 24.24 -44.23 -18.21
C SER A 786 23.38 -45.28 -17.48
N HIS A 787 23.40 -45.24 -16.14
CA HIS A 787 22.67 -46.16 -15.26
C HIS A 787 21.15 -45.96 -15.28
N CYS A 788 20.67 -44.75 -15.58
CA CYS A 788 19.24 -44.42 -15.55
C CYS A 788 18.53 -44.64 -16.90
N HIS A 789 19.24 -45.08 -17.95
CA HIS A 789 18.67 -45.27 -19.29
C HIS A 789 17.81 -46.53 -19.45
N SER A 790 17.93 -47.53 -18.58
CA SER A 790 17.15 -48.78 -18.67
C SER A 790 15.68 -48.61 -18.26
N ASN A 791 15.34 -47.56 -17.50
CA ASN A 791 13.98 -47.32 -16.97
C ASN A 791 13.06 -46.58 -17.98
N ARG A 792 13.44 -46.54 -19.26
CA ARG A 792 12.92 -45.62 -20.29
C ARG A 792 11.75 -46.17 -21.11
N TYR A 793 10.97 -47.12 -20.58
CA TYR A 793 9.87 -47.73 -21.33
C TYR A 793 8.70 -46.74 -21.52
N ARG A 794 8.76 -45.96 -22.60
CA ARG A 794 7.71 -45.04 -23.08
C ARG A 794 6.35 -45.71 -23.34
N GLY A 795 6.30 -47.04 -23.46
CA GLY A 795 5.07 -47.79 -23.65
C GLY A 795 4.20 -47.93 -22.40
N GLU A 796 4.76 -47.64 -21.21
CA GLU A 796 4.06 -47.79 -19.93
C GLU A 796 3.84 -46.47 -19.17
N ILE A 797 4.64 -45.41 -19.42
CA ILE A 797 4.19 -44.03 -19.12
C ILE A 797 2.86 -43.92 -19.77
#